data_AF-A0A955KTU4-F1
#
_entry.id   AF-A0A955KTU4-F1
#
_cell.length_a   1.000
_cell.length_b   1.000
_cell.length_c   1.000
_cell.angle_alpha   90.00
_cell.angle_beta   90.00
_cell.angle_gamma   90.00
#
_symmetry.space_group_name_H-M   'P 1'
#
loop_
_entity.id
_entity.type
_entity.pdbx_description
1 polymer ?
#
loop_
_entity_poly.entity_id
_entity_poly.type
_entity_poly.pdbx_seq_one_letter_code
_entity_poly.pdbx_strand_id
1 'polypeptide(L)'
;MLTKRQSQFLDFIKKYSQKHGYSPSLEEIADKFSLSSLSTVHYHLSQLQDKGLISRQDSIPRSIQLEKADEPVTEIPLSGLIAAGEPIEAIEQTETITVPKSMLSSSGQHYALKVKGDSMIDEGIFDNDVVVIRKQEVADDGNIVVAIINGNEATLKKIYKEKNGFRLQPANPKLKPIFTKELMVQGRVVSILRNLENQLVSQPIKENEYIFSDEYVNEDQIKELTTRLIKFRENNLSKYALDVKDKIYREEILDSAILQNVFLHIVRQNSIETKNENVLEILEQLKIDGVELAQREKQELVNILNDYNLQEAKEDILGFVYQSIRPQTDRKEAGQYYTPNKVVDFIIENTGINLEKDRNLTILDPACGSGQFLLRAYDKLLDQYKKIGISETEAHKNIVEKHLFGMDIDPVACALTKANLYLRNPKIKELNFNVYQADFLKKDYNLIEPDPFQKIYNQIDFVIGNPPWGAKLSNEQKKYFERYYEIGKVGLNTFTLFIERALDFLEDDGKLGFLIPEAYLKIKVHQPSRLQLLKNGNIKLLATGGEIFKKVYAPSLILVFEKNKGESKDNEVTIKENVFNGHVKENKLPQSLFESTVDNIFNVHFSDDTSQILKHIDSLDNKFLKDNTLFILGIVTGNNKKYLVDKPFTKNHKPIIVGKDLKKYKINFGGNYFVYDKNELQQVAPREYYELPEKLIYKFIGKNLVFVYDNERRFSLNNANAIEPKVPGLDIKYILGLLNSKLIQFYYSKMFFTVRVLRGNLERLPLYNASKQEQKRVIDLVNAAEKVEGNEYQAIVKKIDDEVFDIYKIKPEWKAYIESELASR
;
A
#
# COMPACT_ATOMS: atom_id res chain seq x y z
N MET A 1 24.66 20.80 33.74
CA MET A 1 25.91 20.00 33.91
C MET A 1 25.70 18.56 33.46
N LEU A 2 26.76 17.91 32.94
CA LEU A 2 26.74 16.49 32.58
C LEU A 2 27.21 15.63 33.75
N THR A 3 26.58 14.47 33.95
CA THR A 3 27.10 13.48 34.91
C THR A 3 28.35 12.82 34.34
N LYS A 4 29.19 12.22 35.20
CA LYS A 4 30.40 11.49 34.79
C LYS A 4 30.10 10.44 33.72
N ARG A 5 28.96 9.75 33.83
CA ARG A 5 28.51 8.73 32.86
C ARG A 5 28.04 9.34 31.53
N GLN A 6 27.29 10.45 31.58
CA GLN A 6 26.86 11.18 30.37
C GLN A 6 28.05 11.75 29.60
N SER A 7 29.07 12.28 30.29
CA SER A 7 30.30 12.76 29.66
C SER A 7 31.07 11.63 28.96
N GLN A 8 31.13 10.43 29.58
CA GLN A 8 31.74 9.27 28.96
C GLN A 8 31.01 8.82 27.69
N PHE A 9 29.67 8.84 27.69
CA PHE A 9 28.86 8.53 26.51
C PHE A 9 29.11 9.52 25.37
N LEU A 10 29.07 10.82 25.67
CA LEU A 10 29.31 11.87 24.69
C LEU A 10 30.72 11.80 24.09
N ASP A 11 31.74 11.56 24.92
CA ASP A 11 33.13 11.41 24.46
C ASP A 11 33.33 10.16 23.59
N PHE A 12 32.65 9.07 23.93
CA PHE A 12 32.69 7.86 23.10
C PHE A 12 32.06 8.12 21.74
N ILE A 13 30.88 8.74 21.69
CA ILE A 13 30.20 9.11 20.43
C ILE A 13 31.11 10.02 19.60
N LYS A 14 31.72 11.05 20.20
CA LYS A 14 32.68 11.94 19.52
C LYS A 14 33.86 11.19 18.92
N LYS A 15 34.56 10.37 19.71
CA LYS A 15 35.74 9.64 19.26
C LYS A 15 35.41 8.57 18.23
N TYR A 16 34.26 7.91 18.37
CA TYR A 16 33.80 6.90 17.43
C TYR A 16 33.47 7.56 16.09
N SER A 17 32.66 8.63 16.09
CA SER A 17 32.30 9.36 14.87
C SER A 17 33.52 9.94 14.16
N GLN A 18 34.48 10.52 14.90
CA GLN A 18 35.73 11.03 14.32
C GLN A 18 36.61 9.94 13.71
N LYS A 19 36.63 8.74 14.31
CA LYS A 19 37.46 7.63 13.83
C LYS A 19 36.83 6.89 12.65
N HIS A 20 35.51 6.74 12.64
CA HIS A 20 34.81 5.87 11.70
C HIS A 20 34.04 6.63 10.61
N GLY A 21 33.83 7.94 10.76
CA GLY A 21 33.09 8.78 9.81
C GLY A 21 31.56 8.63 9.91
N TYR A 22 31.06 7.89 10.89
CA TYR A 22 29.63 7.69 11.17
C TYR A 22 29.42 7.44 12.66
N SER A 23 28.18 7.63 13.15
CA SER A 23 27.88 7.49 14.58
C SER A 23 27.78 6.02 15.04
N PRO A 24 28.09 5.70 16.31
CA PRO A 24 28.00 4.33 16.83
C PRO A 24 26.54 3.84 16.92
N SER A 25 26.34 2.52 16.81
CA SER A 25 25.05 1.87 17.05
C SER A 25 24.75 1.76 18.56
N LEU A 26 23.50 1.48 18.92
CA LEU A 26 23.10 1.29 20.33
C LEU A 26 23.77 0.07 20.96
N GLU A 27 23.98 -0.99 20.18
CA GLU A 27 24.68 -2.22 20.58
C GLU A 27 26.17 -1.97 20.82
N GLU A 28 26.83 -1.20 19.93
CA GLU A 28 28.24 -0.81 20.09
C GLU A 28 28.44 0.06 21.35
N ILE A 29 27.45 0.90 21.68
CA ILE A 29 27.45 1.67 22.93
C ILE A 29 27.23 0.73 24.12
N ALA A 30 26.27 -0.21 24.06
CA ALA A 30 26.01 -1.17 25.13
C ALA A 30 27.25 -2.03 25.44
N ASP A 31 27.89 -2.57 24.41
CA ASP A 31 29.10 -3.39 24.50
C ASP A 31 30.26 -2.58 25.10
N LYS A 32 30.47 -1.35 24.61
CA LYS A 32 31.54 -0.48 25.11
C LYS A 32 31.42 -0.20 26.61
N PHE A 33 30.20 -0.10 27.12
CA PHE A 33 29.90 0.23 28.51
C PHE A 33 29.54 -0.99 29.36
N SER A 34 29.60 -2.20 28.80
CA SER A 34 29.25 -3.49 29.41
C SER A 34 27.86 -3.49 30.06
N LEU A 35 26.88 -2.96 29.33
CA LEU A 35 25.50 -2.84 29.81
C LEU A 35 24.66 -4.03 29.35
N SER A 36 23.97 -4.68 30.28
CA SER A 36 23.12 -5.85 30.02
C SER A 36 21.76 -5.51 29.38
N SER A 37 21.41 -4.22 29.28
CA SER A 37 20.14 -3.75 28.71
C SER A 37 20.30 -2.47 27.89
N LEU A 38 19.76 -2.50 26.66
CA LEU A 38 19.66 -1.36 25.75
C LEU A 38 18.83 -0.21 26.33
N SER A 39 17.92 -0.48 27.28
CA SER A 39 17.11 0.54 27.95
C SER A 39 17.97 1.58 28.67
N THR A 40 19.12 1.16 29.23
CA THR A 40 20.06 2.07 29.91
C THR A 40 20.80 2.96 28.92
N VAL A 41 21.07 2.45 27.71
CA VAL A 41 21.68 3.23 26.62
C VAL A 41 20.70 4.29 26.12
N HIS A 42 19.43 3.92 25.88
CA HIS A 42 18.38 4.86 25.50
C HIS A 42 18.21 5.99 26.53
N TYR A 43 18.21 5.67 27.83
CA TYR A 43 18.11 6.66 28.90
C TYR A 43 19.26 7.69 28.88
N HIS A 44 20.50 7.25 28.69
CA HIS A 44 21.63 8.19 28.65
C HIS A 44 21.65 9.03 27.37
N LEU A 45 21.20 8.48 26.25
CA LEU A 45 21.12 9.21 24.98
C LEU A 45 19.98 10.23 24.96
N SER A 46 18.80 9.91 25.51
CA SER A 46 17.72 10.90 25.65
C SER A 46 18.15 12.08 26.52
N GLN A 47 18.84 11.82 27.63
CA GLN A 47 19.35 12.87 28.51
C GLN A 47 20.44 13.75 27.88
N LEU A 48 21.20 13.23 26.90
CA LEU A 48 22.17 14.03 26.14
C LEU A 48 21.47 14.87 25.05
N GLN A 49 20.39 14.33 24.48
CA GLN A 49 19.53 15.01 23.50
C GLN A 49 18.70 16.13 24.12
N ASP A 50 18.10 15.90 25.28
CA ASP A 50 17.38 16.93 26.07
C ASP A 50 18.28 18.11 26.44
N LYS A 51 19.60 17.86 26.54
CA LYS A 51 20.62 18.87 26.82
C LYS A 51 21.18 19.55 25.56
N GLY A 52 20.66 19.24 24.38
CA GLY A 52 21.06 19.85 23.10
C GLY A 52 22.50 19.57 22.68
N LEU A 53 23.09 18.45 23.13
CA LEU A 53 24.47 18.07 22.82
C LEU A 53 24.58 17.06 21.68
N ILE A 54 23.50 16.33 21.44
CA ILE A 54 23.32 15.40 20.33
C ILE A 54 21.90 15.51 19.80
N SER A 55 21.68 15.16 18.54
CA SER A 55 20.35 14.89 17.98
C SER A 55 20.28 13.42 17.52
N ARG A 56 19.13 12.76 17.67
CA ARG A 56 18.93 11.37 17.22
C ARG A 56 17.44 11.08 16.98
N GLN A 57 17.16 10.07 16.16
CA GLN A 57 15.84 9.51 15.93
C GLN A 57 15.80 8.06 16.45
N ASP A 58 14.86 7.75 17.35
CA ASP A 58 14.82 6.46 18.06
C ASP A 58 14.61 5.23 17.16
N SER A 59 14.17 5.42 15.91
CA SER A 59 13.90 4.33 14.94
C SER A 59 14.92 4.21 13.81
N ILE A 60 15.97 5.06 13.79
CA ILE A 60 16.99 5.04 12.75
C ILE A 60 18.34 4.61 13.34
N PRO A 61 18.92 3.48 12.88
CA PRO A 61 20.27 3.07 13.28
C PRO A 61 21.29 4.18 12.97
N ARG A 62 22.20 4.44 13.93
CA ARG A 62 23.30 5.40 13.76
C ARG A 62 22.86 6.84 13.44
N SER A 63 21.69 7.26 13.92
CA SER A 63 21.18 8.62 13.72
C SER A 63 21.80 9.68 14.64
N ILE A 64 22.80 9.35 15.47
CA ILE A 64 23.31 10.27 16.49
C ILE A 64 24.21 11.33 15.83
N GLN A 65 23.80 12.59 15.84
CA GLN A 65 24.59 13.72 15.37
C GLN A 65 25.08 14.55 16.56
N LEU A 66 26.26 15.15 16.43
CA LEU A 66 26.87 16.00 17.46
C LEU A 66 26.62 17.46 17.09
N GLU A 67 26.09 18.24 18.01
CA GLU A 67 25.86 19.67 17.78
C GLU A 67 27.14 20.46 18.14
N LYS A 68 27.81 21.11 17.16
CA LYS A 68 28.40 22.49 17.26
C LYS A 68 29.37 22.98 16.14
N ALA A 69 29.21 24.30 15.87
CA ALA A 69 30.11 25.37 15.35
C ALA A 69 30.48 25.44 13.85
N ASP A 70 30.30 26.64 13.27
CA ASP A 70 30.50 27.01 11.85
C ASP A 70 31.77 26.42 11.21
N GLU A 71 31.58 25.51 10.25
CA GLU A 71 32.68 24.81 9.57
C GLU A 71 33.05 25.46 8.23
N PRO A 72 34.34 25.49 7.86
CA PRO A 72 34.78 25.96 6.55
C PRO A 72 34.29 25.02 5.42
N VAL A 73 33.71 25.59 4.37
CA VAL A 73 33.19 24.88 3.19
C VAL A 73 34.17 24.91 2.00
N THR A 74 34.01 24.01 1.04
CA THR A 74 34.80 23.93 -0.20
C THR A 74 33.97 23.32 -1.33
N GLU A 75 34.31 23.62 -2.58
CA GLU A 75 33.61 23.07 -3.75
C GLU A 75 34.29 21.80 -4.30
N ILE A 76 33.47 20.83 -4.72
CA ILE A 76 33.92 19.60 -5.42
C ILE A 76 33.07 19.36 -6.69
N PRO A 77 33.56 18.65 -7.72
CA PRO A 77 32.78 18.34 -8.92
C PRO A 77 31.57 17.44 -8.63
N LEU A 78 30.41 17.72 -9.23
CA LEU A 78 29.20 16.88 -9.25
C LEU A 78 29.13 16.15 -10.60
N SER A 79 29.57 14.90 -10.62
CA SER A 79 29.87 14.16 -11.86
C SER A 79 28.71 13.31 -12.40
N GLY A 80 27.45 13.70 -12.14
CA GLY A 80 26.25 13.06 -12.71
C GLY A 80 25.41 12.18 -11.76
N LEU A 81 24.55 11.33 -12.34
CA LEU A 81 23.64 10.41 -11.64
C LEU A 81 24.29 9.04 -11.41
N ILE A 82 23.97 8.40 -10.28
CA ILE A 82 24.39 7.02 -9.98
C ILE A 82 23.21 6.13 -9.59
N ALA A 83 23.12 4.95 -10.20
CA ALA A 83 22.07 4.00 -9.88
C ALA A 83 22.32 3.30 -8.54
N ALA A 84 21.34 3.46 -7.65
CA ALA A 84 21.05 2.57 -6.56
C ALA A 84 19.99 1.53 -6.98
N GLY A 85 20.11 0.97 -8.19
CA GLY A 85 19.22 -0.05 -8.78
C GLY A 85 19.98 -0.93 -9.77
N GLU A 86 19.33 -1.34 -10.88
CA GLU A 86 20.04 -1.90 -12.04
C GLU A 86 21.10 -0.91 -12.55
N PRO A 87 22.26 -1.36 -13.04
CA PRO A 87 23.34 -0.48 -13.48
C PRO A 87 22.88 0.48 -14.59
N ILE A 88 23.30 1.74 -14.54
CA ILE A 88 23.02 2.74 -15.59
C ILE A 88 24.31 3.27 -16.20
N GLU A 89 24.24 3.73 -17.45
CA GLU A 89 25.35 4.41 -18.12
C GLU A 89 25.57 5.79 -17.47
N ALA A 90 26.81 6.09 -17.07
CA ALA A 90 27.15 7.33 -16.38
C ALA A 90 27.19 8.51 -17.37
N ILE A 91 26.39 9.54 -17.13
CA ILE A 91 26.39 10.79 -17.91
C ILE A 91 27.28 11.79 -17.18
N GLU A 92 28.43 12.15 -17.76
CA GLU A 92 29.33 13.16 -17.20
C GLU A 92 28.70 14.56 -17.36
N GLN A 93 28.48 15.25 -16.24
CA GLN A 93 28.07 16.65 -16.20
C GLN A 93 29.15 17.49 -15.51
N THR A 94 29.37 18.72 -15.96
CA THR A 94 30.38 19.64 -15.41
C THR A 94 29.73 20.68 -14.51
N GLU A 95 29.17 20.24 -13.38
CA GLU A 95 28.69 21.11 -12.28
C GLU A 95 29.56 20.91 -11.03
N THR A 96 29.50 21.81 -10.06
CA THR A 96 30.19 21.70 -8.75
C THR A 96 29.19 21.83 -7.60
N ILE A 97 29.50 21.24 -6.44
CA ILE A 97 28.69 21.32 -5.22
C ILE A 97 29.56 21.78 -4.04
N THR A 98 29.03 22.67 -3.22
CA THR A 98 29.67 23.17 -1.99
C THR A 98 29.42 22.23 -0.82
N VAL A 99 30.48 21.80 -0.15
CA VAL A 99 30.45 20.82 0.95
C VAL A 99 31.32 21.29 2.12
N PRO A 100 30.93 21.04 3.39
CA PRO A 100 31.81 21.28 4.54
C PRO A 100 33.10 20.48 4.43
N LYS A 101 34.26 21.06 4.79
CA LYS A 101 35.57 20.37 4.74
C LYS A 101 35.62 19.13 5.63
N SER A 102 34.82 19.07 6.68
CA SER A 102 34.67 17.92 7.57
C SER A 102 34.09 16.68 6.87
N MET A 103 33.34 16.87 5.78
CA MET A 103 32.77 15.80 4.96
C MET A 103 33.75 15.22 3.95
N LEU A 104 34.92 15.83 3.82
CA LEU A 104 36.01 15.34 2.98
C LEU A 104 37.03 14.58 3.84
N SER A 105 37.70 13.60 3.23
CA SER A 105 38.89 13.03 3.85
C SER A 105 40.04 14.02 3.81
N SER A 106 40.92 13.99 4.81
CA SER A 106 42.06 14.90 4.97
C SER A 106 43.06 14.92 3.80
N SER A 107 42.97 13.95 2.87
CA SER A 107 43.76 13.91 1.64
C SER A 107 43.02 13.18 0.51
N GLY A 108 43.39 13.48 -0.74
CA GLY A 108 42.83 12.86 -1.95
C GLY A 108 41.90 13.79 -2.73
N GLN A 109 41.57 13.41 -3.95
CA GLN A 109 40.57 14.12 -4.77
C GLN A 109 39.17 13.58 -4.46
N HIS A 110 38.17 14.47 -4.47
CA HIS A 110 36.78 14.14 -4.19
C HIS A 110 35.86 14.64 -5.30
N TYR A 111 34.75 13.95 -5.47
CA TYR A 111 33.65 14.33 -6.35
C TYR A 111 32.34 13.83 -5.76
N ALA A 112 31.21 14.33 -6.25
CA ALA A 112 29.89 13.97 -5.78
C ALA A 112 29.07 13.31 -6.90
N LEU A 113 28.12 12.45 -6.54
CA LEU A 113 27.12 11.88 -7.45
C LEU A 113 25.72 11.94 -6.80
N LYS A 114 24.68 12.16 -7.61
CA LYS A 114 23.29 12.13 -7.15
C LYS A 114 22.69 10.72 -7.31
N VAL A 115 22.14 10.19 -6.23
CA VAL A 115 21.64 8.81 -6.14
C VAL A 115 20.26 8.69 -6.78
N LYS A 116 20.04 7.62 -7.56
CA LYS A 116 18.74 7.26 -8.14
C LYS A 116 18.41 5.79 -7.85
N GLY A 117 17.38 5.51 -7.07
CA GLY A 117 16.94 4.17 -6.64
C GLY A 117 17.11 3.89 -5.14
N ASP A 118 16.72 2.69 -4.71
CA ASP A 118 16.57 2.33 -3.29
C ASP A 118 17.52 1.22 -2.81
N SER A 119 18.57 0.87 -3.55
CA SER A 119 19.42 -0.29 -3.22
C SER A 119 20.29 -0.17 -1.98
N MET A 120 20.36 1.03 -1.39
CA MET A 120 21.25 1.33 -0.26
C MET A 120 20.49 1.88 0.96
N ILE A 121 19.16 1.67 1.03
CA ILE A 121 18.28 2.20 2.08
C ILE A 121 18.67 1.77 3.50
N ASP A 122 19.16 0.55 3.70
CA ASP A 122 19.59 0.05 5.02
C ASP A 122 20.92 0.68 5.47
N GLU A 123 21.69 1.29 4.55
CA GLU A 123 22.83 2.16 4.89
C GLU A 123 22.43 3.63 5.00
N GLY A 124 21.14 3.94 4.90
CA GLY A 124 20.64 5.31 4.96
C GLY A 124 21.02 6.17 3.76
N ILE A 125 21.18 5.56 2.58
CA ILE A 125 21.33 6.28 1.30
C ILE A 125 20.03 6.07 0.51
N PHE A 126 19.30 7.16 0.28
CA PHE A 126 17.99 7.18 -0.34
C PHE A 126 18.02 7.78 -1.74
N ASP A 127 16.92 7.62 -2.47
CA ASP A 127 16.72 8.26 -3.77
C ASP A 127 16.82 9.80 -3.64
N ASN A 128 17.55 10.43 -4.55
CA ASN A 128 17.92 11.86 -4.58
C ASN A 128 18.98 12.35 -3.58
N ASP A 129 19.54 11.49 -2.72
CA ASP A 129 20.70 11.86 -1.90
C ASP A 129 21.91 12.21 -2.78
N VAL A 130 22.78 13.10 -2.29
CA VAL A 130 24.09 13.36 -2.92
C VAL A 130 25.16 12.65 -2.10
N VAL A 131 25.93 11.75 -2.73
CA VAL A 131 27.03 11.05 -2.06
C VAL A 131 28.36 11.70 -2.41
N VAL A 132 29.17 11.98 -1.40
CA VAL A 132 30.54 12.49 -1.57
C VAL A 132 31.49 11.31 -1.64
N ILE A 133 32.26 11.26 -2.71
CA ILE A 133 33.11 10.13 -3.08
C ILE A 133 34.55 10.60 -3.11
N ARG A 134 35.43 9.87 -2.44
CA ARG A 134 36.88 9.99 -2.59
C ARG A 134 37.31 9.15 -3.78
N LYS A 135 37.97 9.77 -4.76
CA LYS A 135 38.49 9.09 -5.95
C LYS A 135 39.64 8.16 -5.55
N GLN A 136 39.46 6.87 -5.78
CA GLN A 136 40.45 5.84 -5.47
C GLN A 136 40.07 4.53 -6.18
N GLU A 137 41.08 3.75 -6.56
CA GLU A 137 40.90 2.50 -7.33
C GLU A 137 40.78 1.26 -6.44
N VAL A 138 40.97 1.41 -5.13
CA VAL A 138 40.94 0.32 -4.16
C VAL A 138 39.97 0.63 -3.02
N ALA A 139 39.32 -0.40 -2.49
CA ALA A 139 38.43 -0.31 -1.34
C ALA A 139 38.50 -1.60 -0.51
N ASP A 140 38.20 -1.46 0.78
CA ASP A 140 38.15 -2.57 1.73
C ASP A 140 36.76 -3.20 1.74
N ASP A 141 36.69 -4.45 2.22
CA ASP A 141 35.43 -5.17 2.35
C ASP A 141 34.42 -4.42 3.23
N GLY A 142 33.18 -4.35 2.74
CA GLY A 142 32.08 -3.62 3.36
C GLY A 142 32.06 -2.12 3.08
N ASN A 143 33.05 -1.56 2.38
CA ASN A 143 33.00 -0.16 1.95
C ASN A 143 31.92 0.05 0.89
N ILE A 144 31.22 1.19 0.96
CA ILE A 144 30.30 1.62 -0.10
C ILE A 144 31.11 2.28 -1.21
N VAL A 145 31.01 1.76 -2.42
CA VAL A 145 31.81 2.20 -3.57
C VAL A 145 30.97 2.49 -4.78
N VAL A 146 31.49 3.35 -5.64
CA VAL A 146 31.06 3.46 -7.04
C VAL A 146 31.85 2.44 -7.84
N ALA A 147 31.17 1.42 -8.33
CA ALA A 147 31.76 0.36 -9.13
C ALA A 147 31.23 0.41 -10.57
N ILE A 148 32.14 0.37 -11.54
CA ILE A 148 31.81 0.16 -12.95
C ILE A 148 31.90 -1.33 -13.25
N ILE A 149 30.82 -1.87 -13.81
CA ILE A 149 30.68 -3.26 -14.22
C ILE A 149 30.19 -3.33 -15.69
N ASN A 150 30.34 -4.50 -16.32
CA ASN A 150 29.88 -4.77 -17.69
C ASN A 150 30.36 -3.78 -18.77
N GLY A 151 31.52 -3.15 -18.58
CA GLY A 151 32.19 -2.36 -19.62
C GLY A 151 31.74 -0.90 -19.76
N ASN A 152 30.73 -0.41 -19.02
CA ASN A 152 30.45 1.03 -18.82
C ASN A 152 29.27 1.35 -17.84
N GLU A 153 28.74 0.37 -17.11
CA GLU A 153 27.58 0.61 -16.24
C GLU A 153 28.02 0.85 -14.79
N ALA A 154 27.60 1.97 -14.19
CA ALA A 154 28.00 2.37 -12.85
C ALA A 154 26.91 2.05 -11.81
N THR A 155 27.30 1.53 -10.63
CA THR A 155 26.40 1.27 -9.51
C THR A 155 27.00 1.62 -8.16
N LEU A 156 26.13 1.96 -7.20
CA LEU A 156 26.49 2.19 -5.80
C LEU A 156 26.13 0.97 -4.93
N LYS A 157 27.14 0.29 -4.37
CA LYS A 157 26.97 -0.94 -3.56
C LYS A 157 28.09 -1.10 -2.52
N LYS A 158 27.89 -1.98 -1.53
CA LYS A 158 29.00 -2.45 -0.67
C LYS A 158 29.86 -3.45 -1.42
N ILE A 159 31.16 -3.24 -1.48
CA ILE A 159 32.08 -4.20 -2.12
C ILE A 159 32.61 -5.21 -1.11
N TYR A 160 32.71 -6.47 -1.53
CA TYR A 160 33.38 -7.54 -0.79
C TYR A 160 34.24 -8.36 -1.76
N LYS A 161 35.48 -8.62 -1.40
CA LYS A 161 36.37 -9.53 -2.12
C LYS A 161 35.95 -10.97 -1.84
N GLU A 162 35.69 -11.71 -2.92
CA GLU A 162 35.30 -13.11 -2.86
C GLU A 162 36.40 -13.95 -3.54
N LYS A 163 36.46 -15.26 -3.27
CA LYS A 163 37.52 -16.14 -3.82
C LYS A 163 37.62 -16.13 -5.36
N ASN A 164 36.52 -15.80 -6.06
CA ASN A 164 36.42 -15.81 -7.53
C ASN A 164 35.99 -14.44 -8.11
N GLY A 165 36.32 -13.32 -7.45
CA GLY A 165 36.01 -11.97 -7.93
C GLY A 165 35.50 -11.06 -6.81
N PHE A 166 34.44 -10.31 -7.09
CA PHE A 166 33.87 -9.33 -6.19
C PHE A 166 32.35 -9.51 -6.07
N ARG A 167 31.83 -9.28 -4.86
CA ARG A 167 30.41 -9.15 -4.58
C ARG A 167 30.09 -7.69 -4.30
N LEU A 168 29.20 -7.12 -5.11
CA LEU A 168 28.57 -5.83 -4.91
C LEU A 168 27.21 -6.05 -4.24
N GLN A 169 27.17 -5.82 -2.95
CA GLN A 169 26.04 -6.08 -2.08
C GLN A 169 25.16 -4.83 -1.95
N PRO A 170 23.87 -4.90 -2.31
CA PRO A 170 22.91 -3.87 -1.94
C PRO A 170 22.68 -3.90 -0.44
N ALA A 171 22.43 -2.72 0.12
CA ALA A 171 21.84 -2.57 1.42
C ALA A 171 20.34 -2.28 1.28
N ASN A 172 19.67 -3.18 0.59
CA ASN A 172 18.22 -3.27 0.49
C ASN A 172 17.88 -4.77 0.47
N PRO A 173 17.14 -5.31 1.44
CA PRO A 173 16.91 -6.75 1.56
C PRO A 173 16.10 -7.32 0.39
N LYS A 174 15.43 -6.45 -0.37
CA LYS A 174 14.63 -6.82 -1.54
C LYS A 174 15.46 -6.98 -2.82
N LEU A 175 16.70 -6.51 -2.84
CA LEU A 175 17.57 -6.56 -4.01
C LEU A 175 18.66 -7.62 -3.86
N LYS A 176 19.02 -8.26 -4.97
CA LYS A 176 20.03 -9.32 -4.98
C LYS A 176 21.45 -8.73 -5.12
N PRO A 177 22.47 -9.37 -4.51
CA PRO A 177 23.86 -9.01 -4.73
C PRO A 177 24.28 -9.27 -6.17
N ILE A 178 25.12 -8.39 -6.71
CA ILE A 178 25.76 -8.55 -8.02
C ILE A 178 27.13 -9.20 -7.79
N PHE A 179 27.44 -10.26 -8.53
CA PHE A 179 28.73 -10.92 -8.49
C PHE A 179 29.44 -10.73 -9.83
N THR A 180 30.67 -10.25 -9.81
CA THR A 180 31.48 -10.04 -11.02
C THR A 180 32.93 -10.49 -10.80
N LYS A 181 33.60 -10.94 -11.85
CA LYS A 181 35.02 -11.32 -11.81
C LYS A 181 35.93 -10.10 -11.84
N GLU A 182 35.52 -9.06 -12.57
CA GLU A 182 36.26 -7.83 -12.78
C GLU A 182 35.31 -6.64 -12.57
N LEU A 183 35.79 -5.61 -11.91
CA LEU A 183 35.12 -4.32 -11.76
C LEU A 183 36.18 -3.23 -11.63
N MET A 184 35.80 -2.01 -11.95
CA MET A 184 36.64 -0.84 -11.68
C MET A 184 36.01 -0.03 -10.55
N VAL A 185 36.75 0.18 -9.47
CA VAL A 185 36.34 1.10 -8.41
C VAL A 185 36.72 2.51 -8.84
N GLN A 186 35.72 3.38 -8.97
CA GLN A 186 35.95 4.81 -9.28
C GLN A 186 36.18 5.63 -8.00
N GLY A 187 35.59 5.18 -6.89
CA GLY A 187 35.84 5.79 -5.60
C GLY A 187 34.99 5.19 -4.48
N ARG A 188 35.30 5.63 -3.26
CA ARG A 188 34.62 5.22 -2.02
C ARG A 188 33.78 6.36 -1.47
N VAL A 189 32.56 6.06 -1.02
CA VAL A 189 31.70 7.03 -0.33
C VAL A 189 32.32 7.38 1.03
N VAL A 190 32.52 8.67 1.27
CA VAL A 190 33.09 9.21 2.52
C VAL A 190 32.07 10.01 3.33
N SER A 191 31.09 10.63 2.67
CA SER A 191 30.01 11.35 3.34
C SER A 191 28.75 11.35 2.47
N ILE A 192 27.60 11.66 3.07
CA ILE A 192 26.31 11.78 2.41
C ILE A 192 25.78 13.18 2.69
N LEU A 193 25.57 13.95 1.62
CA LEU A 193 24.88 15.23 1.64
C LEU A 193 23.41 14.95 1.36
N ARG A 194 22.64 14.98 2.44
CA ARG A 194 21.18 15.06 2.32
C ARG A 194 20.85 16.52 2.38
N ASN A 195 20.61 17.09 1.21
CA ASN A 195 20.09 18.43 1.20
C ASN A 195 18.59 18.33 1.54
N LEU A 196 18.28 18.56 2.82
CA LEU A 196 16.92 18.84 3.29
C LEU A 196 16.32 20.04 2.52
N GLU A 197 17.21 20.85 1.93
CA GLU A 197 16.93 21.95 1.02
C GLU A 197 17.33 21.64 -0.46
N ASN A 198 17.52 20.40 -0.98
CA ASN A 198 17.50 20.19 -2.48
C ASN A 198 16.06 19.98 -2.97
N GLN A 199 15.11 20.29 -2.08
CA GLN A 199 13.84 20.89 -2.41
C GLN A 199 13.96 22.43 -2.66
N LEU A 200 15.12 23.08 -2.47
CA LEU A 200 15.30 24.55 -2.42
C LEU A 200 16.68 25.05 -2.99
N VAL A 201 16.61 25.79 -4.11
CA VAL A 201 17.68 26.63 -4.76
C VAL A 201 18.69 25.85 -5.63
N SER A 202 18.80 26.00 -6.97
CA SER A 202 18.30 26.98 -7.93
C SER A 202 17.22 26.37 -8.83
N GLN A 203 15.98 26.51 -8.41
CA GLN A 203 14.92 26.70 -9.40
C GLN A 203 14.59 28.18 -9.39
N PRO A 204 14.37 28.82 -10.56
CA PRO A 204 13.66 30.10 -10.57
C PRO A 204 12.45 29.91 -9.67
N ILE A 205 12.22 30.85 -8.72
CA ILE A 205 11.15 30.83 -7.72
C ILE A 205 10.09 29.83 -8.16
N LYS A 206 10.18 28.60 -7.63
CA LYS A 206 9.20 27.57 -7.97
C LYS A 206 7.90 28.16 -7.44
N GLU A 207 7.01 28.58 -8.34
CA GLU A 207 5.60 28.74 -8.03
C GLU A 207 5.27 27.57 -7.11
N ASN A 208 4.85 27.86 -5.87
CA ASN A 208 4.66 26.82 -4.87
C ASN A 208 3.83 25.70 -5.52
N GLU A 209 4.14 24.43 -5.22
CA GLU A 209 3.45 23.27 -5.80
C GLU A 209 1.98 23.20 -5.34
N TYR A 210 1.16 24.13 -5.78
CA TYR A 210 -0.29 24.11 -5.65
C TYR A 210 -0.85 23.18 -6.71
N ILE A 211 -1.98 22.57 -6.40
CA ILE A 211 -2.73 21.80 -7.40
C ILE A 211 -3.55 22.80 -8.21
N PHE A 212 -3.36 22.79 -9.54
CA PHE A 212 -4.23 23.51 -10.46
C PHE A 212 -5.59 22.81 -10.49
N SER A 213 -6.66 23.57 -10.62
CA SER A 213 -8.05 23.08 -10.61
C SER A 213 -8.41 22.23 -11.84
N ASP A 214 -7.47 22.00 -12.76
CA ASP A 214 -7.61 21.15 -13.95
C ASP A 214 -7.84 19.65 -13.64
N GLU A 215 -7.64 19.23 -12.39
CA GLU A 215 -7.94 17.88 -11.90
C GLU A 215 -9.41 17.69 -11.48
N TYR A 216 -10.08 18.76 -11.06
CA TYR A 216 -11.38 18.68 -10.37
C TYR A 216 -12.46 19.58 -11.02
N VAL A 217 -12.07 20.46 -11.95
CA VAL A 217 -12.93 21.48 -12.56
C VAL A 217 -12.76 21.54 -14.06
N ASN A 218 -13.87 21.47 -14.79
CA ASN A 218 -13.89 21.58 -16.26
C ASN A 218 -14.00 23.03 -16.75
N GLU A 219 -14.26 24.00 -15.87
CA GLU A 219 -14.50 25.41 -16.22
C GLU A 219 -13.23 26.27 -16.17
N ASP A 220 -12.87 26.89 -17.30
CA ASP A 220 -11.65 27.71 -17.41
C ASP A 220 -11.67 28.97 -16.52
N GLN A 221 -12.86 29.52 -16.25
CA GLN A 221 -13.01 30.67 -15.34
C GLN A 221 -12.57 30.35 -13.90
N ILE A 222 -12.91 29.16 -13.39
CA ILE A 222 -12.49 28.72 -12.05
C ILE A 222 -10.97 28.47 -12.00
N LYS A 223 -10.37 28.00 -13.10
CA LYS A 223 -8.91 27.85 -13.23
C LYS A 223 -8.17 29.17 -13.15
N GLU A 224 -8.67 30.18 -13.85
CA GLU A 224 -8.07 31.51 -13.83
C GLU A 224 -8.22 32.15 -12.44
N LEU A 225 -9.40 32.04 -11.83
CA LEU A 225 -9.66 32.53 -10.49
C LEU A 225 -8.70 31.91 -9.46
N THR A 226 -8.61 30.58 -9.42
CA THR A 226 -7.73 29.86 -8.47
C THR A 226 -6.27 30.26 -8.66
N THR A 227 -5.80 30.44 -9.89
CA THR A 227 -4.44 30.92 -10.19
C THR A 227 -4.19 32.32 -9.64
N ARG A 228 -5.15 33.23 -9.78
CA ARG A 228 -5.03 34.61 -9.26
C ARG A 228 -5.09 34.65 -7.74
N LEU A 229 -5.92 33.82 -7.12
CA LEU A 229 -6.00 33.70 -5.66
C LEU A 229 -4.73 33.11 -5.07
N ILE A 230 -4.11 32.13 -5.73
CA ILE A 230 -2.80 31.61 -5.38
C ILE A 230 -1.76 32.74 -5.39
N LYS A 231 -1.68 33.52 -6.47
CA LYS A 231 -0.75 34.66 -6.56
C LYS A 231 -1.00 35.70 -5.47
N PHE A 232 -2.27 36.00 -5.21
CA PHE A 232 -2.66 36.90 -4.10
C PHE A 232 -2.16 36.36 -2.75
N ARG A 233 -2.37 35.07 -2.47
CA ARG A 233 -1.89 34.40 -1.26
C ARG A 233 -0.37 34.53 -1.14
N GLU A 234 0.38 34.16 -2.17
CA GLU A 234 1.85 34.20 -2.19
C GLU A 234 2.40 35.61 -1.93
N ASN A 235 1.81 36.62 -2.57
CA ASN A 235 2.23 38.02 -2.42
C ASN A 235 2.00 38.58 -1.01
N ASN A 236 1.06 38.01 -0.26
CA ASN A 236 0.69 38.50 1.06
C ASN A 236 1.24 37.61 2.19
N LEU A 237 1.68 36.39 1.92
CA LEU A 237 2.16 35.44 2.93
C LEU A 237 3.25 36.02 3.84
N SER A 238 4.16 36.82 3.30
CA SER A 238 5.26 37.45 4.07
C SER A 238 4.79 38.56 5.02
N LYS A 239 3.63 39.19 4.78
CA LYS A 239 3.12 40.33 5.57
C LYS A 239 2.38 39.90 6.83
N TYR A 240 1.83 38.69 6.84
CA TYR A 240 1.17 38.09 8.00
C TYR A 240 2.18 37.40 8.94
N ALA A 241 3.47 37.63 8.73
CA ALA A 241 4.55 37.22 9.62
C ALA A 241 4.69 38.19 10.80
N LEU A 242 3.82 38.08 11.81
CA LEU A 242 4.10 38.61 13.14
C LEU A 242 4.73 37.53 14.02
N ASP A 243 5.40 37.98 15.09
CA ASP A 243 6.42 37.36 15.94
C ASP A 243 6.00 36.07 16.70
N VAL A 244 5.41 35.09 16.00
CA VAL A 244 4.91 33.83 16.55
C VAL A 244 5.72 32.66 16.01
N LYS A 245 6.15 31.80 16.93
CA LYS A 245 7.13 30.71 16.78
C LYS A 245 6.77 29.57 15.82
N ASP A 246 5.65 29.64 15.10
CA ASP A 246 5.18 28.53 14.27
C ASP A 246 4.79 28.98 12.85
N LYS A 247 5.32 28.32 11.82
CA LYS A 247 5.11 28.68 10.40
C LYS A 247 3.75 28.19 9.91
N ILE A 248 3.29 27.02 10.37
CA ILE A 248 2.05 26.36 9.94
C ILE A 248 0.84 27.23 10.25
N TYR A 249 0.80 27.76 11.47
CA TYR A 249 -0.26 28.65 11.94
C TYR A 249 -0.41 29.95 11.12
N ARG A 250 0.66 30.42 10.46
CA ARG A 250 0.63 31.63 9.61
C ARG A 250 -0.13 31.41 8.31
N GLU A 251 0.04 30.24 7.72
CA GLU A 251 -0.57 29.86 6.45
C GLU A 251 -2.08 29.67 6.62
N GLU A 252 -2.49 28.99 7.70
CA GLU A 252 -3.90 28.74 8.00
C GLU A 252 -4.71 30.03 8.21
N ILE A 253 -4.14 31.04 8.87
CA ILE A 253 -4.80 32.33 9.08
C ILE A 253 -5.09 33.05 7.76
N LEU A 254 -4.09 33.14 6.87
CA LEU A 254 -4.27 33.81 5.58
C LEU A 254 -5.28 33.06 4.70
N ASP A 255 -5.20 31.73 4.67
CA ASP A 255 -6.10 30.88 3.89
C ASP A 255 -7.56 31.02 4.37
N SER A 256 -7.76 30.98 5.69
CA SER A 256 -9.03 31.28 6.35
C SER A 256 -9.57 32.66 5.96
N ALA A 257 -8.73 33.71 6.00
CA ALA A 257 -9.14 35.06 5.66
C ALA A 257 -9.50 35.23 4.18
N ILE A 258 -8.80 34.54 3.26
CA ILE A 258 -9.16 34.48 1.84
C ILE A 258 -10.53 33.84 1.69
N LEU A 259 -10.76 32.67 2.28
CA LEU A 259 -12.03 31.94 2.18
C LEU A 259 -13.22 32.74 2.72
N GLN A 260 -13.07 33.44 3.84
CA GLN A 260 -14.11 34.32 4.37
C GLN A 260 -14.50 35.42 3.37
N ASN A 261 -13.52 36.04 2.73
CA ASN A 261 -13.77 37.13 1.79
C ASN A 261 -14.37 36.61 0.48
N VAL A 262 -13.98 35.41 0.01
CA VAL A 262 -14.62 34.73 -1.11
C VAL A 262 -16.08 34.42 -0.76
N PHE A 263 -16.35 33.84 0.40
CA PHE A 263 -17.72 33.54 0.84
C PHE A 263 -18.57 34.82 0.97
N LEU A 264 -18.06 35.87 1.63
CA LEU A 264 -18.73 37.17 1.74
C LEU A 264 -19.03 37.78 0.37
N HIS A 265 -18.14 37.61 -0.60
CA HIS A 265 -18.36 38.10 -1.96
C HIS A 265 -19.53 37.37 -2.63
N ILE A 266 -19.57 36.04 -2.54
CA ILE A 266 -20.69 35.23 -3.07
C ILE A 266 -22.00 35.60 -2.38
N VAL A 267 -21.98 35.81 -1.05
CA VAL A 267 -23.15 36.25 -0.26
C VAL A 267 -23.69 37.59 -0.79
N ARG A 268 -22.81 38.57 -1.03
CA ARG A 268 -23.19 39.88 -1.55
C ARG A 268 -23.71 39.83 -2.98
N GLN A 269 -23.08 39.05 -3.86
CA GLN A 269 -23.56 38.87 -5.24
C GLN A 269 -24.98 38.32 -5.24
N ASN A 270 -25.30 37.37 -4.35
CA ASN A 270 -26.63 36.80 -4.17
C ASN A 270 -27.63 37.70 -3.42
N SER A 271 -27.29 38.96 -3.16
CA SER A 271 -28.13 39.92 -2.44
C SER A 271 -28.58 39.43 -1.05
N ILE A 272 -27.74 38.64 -0.39
CA ILE A 272 -27.99 38.10 0.95
C ILE A 272 -27.45 39.07 1.99
N GLU A 273 -28.20 39.28 3.06
CA GLU A 273 -27.75 40.12 4.18
C GLU A 273 -26.58 39.45 4.92
N THR A 274 -25.45 40.14 5.05
CA THR A 274 -24.28 39.63 5.78
C THR A 274 -24.52 39.44 7.29
N LYS A 275 -25.65 39.94 7.79
CA LYS A 275 -26.09 39.78 9.19
C LYS A 275 -27.03 38.57 9.39
N ASN A 276 -27.30 37.80 8.34
CA ASN A 276 -28.05 36.55 8.46
C ASN A 276 -27.32 35.58 9.43
N GLU A 277 -28.08 34.89 10.28
CA GLU A 277 -27.53 34.04 11.34
C GLU A 277 -26.67 32.90 10.81
N ASN A 278 -27.09 32.19 9.76
CA ASN A 278 -26.28 31.14 9.14
C ASN A 278 -25.01 31.70 8.48
N VAL A 279 -25.09 32.88 7.85
CA VAL A 279 -23.90 33.54 7.30
C VAL A 279 -22.90 33.89 8.41
N LEU A 280 -23.38 34.42 9.53
CA LEU A 280 -22.53 34.74 10.69
C LEU A 280 -21.92 33.48 11.31
N GLU A 281 -22.70 32.40 11.47
CA GLU A 281 -22.23 31.10 11.98
C GLU A 281 -21.09 30.54 11.10
N ILE A 282 -21.28 30.55 9.77
CA ILE A 282 -20.27 30.07 8.82
C ILE A 282 -19.01 30.95 8.89
N LEU A 283 -19.17 32.28 8.93
CA LEU A 283 -18.03 33.19 9.05
C LEU A 283 -17.27 33.01 10.35
N GLU A 284 -17.97 32.73 11.45
CA GLU A 284 -17.35 32.45 12.75
C GLU A 284 -16.55 31.14 12.72
N GLN A 285 -17.08 30.08 12.11
CA GLN A 285 -16.35 28.81 11.96
C GLN A 285 -15.17 28.92 11.00
N LEU A 286 -15.25 29.80 10.01
CA LEU A 286 -14.12 30.10 9.14
C LEU A 286 -13.06 30.99 9.81
N LYS A 287 -13.28 31.58 11.01
CA LYS A 287 -12.31 32.47 11.67
C LYS A 287 -11.25 31.71 12.45
N ILE A 288 -10.00 32.06 12.19
CA ILE A 288 -8.84 31.66 13.00
C ILE A 288 -8.26 32.94 13.62
N ASP A 289 -8.43 33.09 14.94
CA ASP A 289 -7.71 34.04 15.80
C ASP A 289 -7.74 35.55 15.47
N GLY A 290 -8.89 36.04 15.00
CA GLY A 290 -9.20 37.49 15.00
C GLY A 290 -8.35 38.37 14.07
N VAL A 291 -7.52 37.76 13.22
CA VAL A 291 -6.72 38.46 12.21
C VAL A 291 -7.58 38.71 10.97
N GLU A 292 -7.68 39.96 10.55
CA GLU A 292 -8.39 40.34 9.33
C GLU A 292 -7.44 40.86 8.25
N LEU A 293 -7.83 40.67 6.99
CA LEU A 293 -7.14 41.28 5.87
C LEU A 293 -7.10 42.81 6.01
N ALA A 294 -5.97 43.44 5.72
CA ALA A 294 -5.90 44.90 5.68
C ALA A 294 -6.82 45.44 4.57
N GLN A 295 -7.31 46.67 4.71
CA GLN A 295 -8.29 47.25 3.80
C GLN A 295 -7.82 47.23 2.32
N ARG A 296 -6.52 47.43 2.08
CA ARG A 296 -5.94 47.36 0.73
C ARG A 296 -6.01 45.95 0.13
N GLU A 297 -5.75 44.93 0.93
CA GLU A 297 -5.75 43.52 0.51
C GLU A 297 -7.19 43.02 0.31
N LYS A 298 -8.12 43.44 1.17
CA LYS A 298 -9.56 43.24 0.95
C LYS A 298 -9.99 43.82 -0.41
N GLN A 299 -9.56 45.04 -0.74
CA GLN A 299 -9.90 45.65 -2.02
C GLN A 299 -9.28 44.92 -3.21
N GLU A 300 -8.02 44.49 -3.10
CA GLU A 300 -7.34 43.71 -4.13
C GLU A 300 -8.05 42.36 -4.37
N LEU A 301 -8.41 41.65 -3.30
CA LEU A 301 -9.14 40.39 -3.39
C LEU A 301 -10.54 40.59 -4.00
N VAL A 302 -11.27 41.63 -3.61
CA VAL A 302 -12.57 41.97 -4.23
C VAL A 302 -12.42 42.27 -5.72
N ASN A 303 -11.36 42.96 -6.13
CA ASN A 303 -11.10 43.21 -7.55
C ASN A 303 -10.84 41.90 -8.31
N ILE A 304 -10.11 40.95 -7.73
CA ILE A 304 -9.92 39.62 -8.32
C ILE A 304 -11.26 38.92 -8.49
N LEU A 305 -12.13 38.95 -7.48
CA LEU A 305 -13.40 38.23 -7.48
C LEU A 305 -14.45 38.84 -8.41
N ASN A 306 -14.47 40.17 -8.56
CA ASN A 306 -15.40 40.88 -9.45
C ASN A 306 -15.26 40.48 -10.93
N ASP A 307 -14.11 39.93 -11.33
CA ASP A 307 -13.86 39.48 -12.70
C ASP A 307 -14.57 38.16 -13.02
N TYR A 308 -15.20 37.51 -12.03
CA TYR A 308 -15.83 36.20 -12.17
C TYR A 308 -17.30 36.22 -11.71
N ASN A 309 -18.17 35.56 -12.48
CA ASN A 309 -19.55 35.34 -12.09
C ASN A 309 -19.65 34.07 -11.21
N LEU A 310 -19.49 34.24 -9.90
CA LEU A 310 -19.53 33.12 -8.96
C LEU A 310 -20.96 32.62 -8.66
N GLN A 311 -22.00 33.33 -9.12
CA GLN A 311 -23.39 32.94 -8.89
C GLN A 311 -23.85 31.78 -9.79
N GLU A 312 -23.35 31.74 -11.01
CA GLU A 312 -23.73 30.74 -12.01
C GLU A 312 -22.91 29.45 -11.91
N ALA A 313 -21.85 29.45 -11.09
CA ALA A 313 -21.03 28.29 -10.88
C ALA A 313 -21.84 27.18 -10.20
N LYS A 314 -21.99 26.06 -10.90
CA LYS A 314 -22.69 24.87 -10.39
C LYS A 314 -21.84 24.02 -9.45
N GLU A 315 -20.56 24.36 -9.35
CA GLU A 315 -19.53 23.55 -8.71
C GLU A 315 -19.09 24.14 -7.36
N ASP A 316 -18.38 23.33 -6.57
CA ASP A 316 -17.84 23.67 -5.25
C ASP A 316 -16.68 24.70 -5.34
N ILE A 317 -16.99 25.96 -5.64
CA ILE A 317 -15.98 27.04 -5.75
C ILE A 317 -15.16 27.14 -4.47
N LEU A 318 -15.83 27.13 -3.31
CA LEU A 318 -15.20 27.32 -2.01
C LEU A 318 -14.19 26.20 -1.70
N GLY A 319 -14.57 24.95 -2.00
CA GLY A 319 -13.70 23.80 -1.92
C GLY A 319 -12.54 23.87 -2.91
N PHE A 320 -12.74 24.34 -4.15
CA PHE A 320 -11.62 24.51 -5.09
C PHE A 320 -10.66 25.59 -4.66
N VAL A 321 -11.15 26.73 -4.16
CA VAL A 321 -10.29 27.77 -3.61
C VAL A 321 -9.49 27.21 -2.44
N TYR A 322 -10.15 26.55 -1.50
CA TYR A 322 -9.52 25.90 -0.35
C TYR A 322 -8.43 24.91 -0.75
N GLN A 323 -8.71 24.11 -1.77
CA GLN A 323 -7.76 23.17 -2.37
C GLN A 323 -6.63 23.85 -3.12
N SER A 324 -6.85 24.99 -3.75
CA SER A 324 -5.81 25.65 -4.53
C SER A 324 -4.83 26.41 -3.64
N ILE A 325 -5.28 26.92 -2.49
CA ILE A 325 -4.43 27.72 -1.59
C ILE A 325 -3.63 26.89 -0.57
N ARG A 326 -3.97 25.61 -0.34
CA ARG A 326 -3.23 24.73 0.59
C ARG A 326 -2.03 24.00 -0.07
N PRO A 327 -0.87 23.88 0.62
CA PRO A 327 0.28 23.11 0.13
C PRO A 327 0.00 21.61 -0.11
N GLN A 328 0.73 20.98 -1.04
CA GLN A 328 0.61 19.54 -1.35
C GLN A 328 1.20 18.62 -0.27
N THR A 329 2.20 19.06 0.48
CA THR A 329 2.90 18.24 1.49
C THR A 329 1.98 17.77 2.60
N ASP A 330 1.09 18.64 3.06
CA ASP A 330 0.22 18.42 4.21
C ASP A 330 -0.84 17.36 3.91
N ARG A 331 -1.26 17.26 2.64
CA ARG A 331 -2.24 16.27 2.17
C ARG A 331 -1.69 14.85 2.14
N LYS A 332 -0.44 14.68 1.71
CA LYS A 332 0.18 13.35 1.60
C LYS A 332 0.37 12.71 2.97
N GLU A 333 0.69 13.51 3.99
CA GLU A 333 0.81 13.02 5.37
C GLU A 333 -0.55 12.70 6.00
N ALA A 334 -1.58 13.49 5.67
CA ALA A 334 -2.95 13.29 6.13
C ALA A 334 -3.75 12.24 5.31
N GLY A 335 -3.24 11.79 4.16
CA GLY A 335 -3.94 10.86 3.27
C GLY A 335 -5.21 11.45 2.64
N GLN A 336 -5.27 12.78 2.49
CA GLN A 336 -6.44 13.53 2.02
C GLN A 336 -6.39 13.78 0.51
N TYR A 337 -7.37 13.25 -0.23
CA TYR A 337 -7.51 13.44 -1.67
C TYR A 337 -8.94 13.84 -2.01
N TYR A 338 -9.11 14.92 -2.75
CA TYR A 338 -10.42 15.34 -3.23
C TYR A 338 -10.87 14.46 -4.37
N THR A 339 -12.17 14.18 -4.45
CA THR A 339 -12.68 13.12 -5.33
C THR A 339 -13.18 13.74 -6.63
N PRO A 340 -12.68 13.34 -7.81
CA PRO A 340 -13.20 13.88 -9.07
C PRO A 340 -14.71 13.64 -9.21
N ASN A 341 -15.44 14.62 -9.76
CA ASN A 341 -16.91 14.56 -9.89
C ASN A 341 -17.41 13.27 -10.54
N LYS A 342 -16.76 12.81 -11.62
CA LYS A 342 -17.10 11.55 -12.30
C LYS A 342 -17.08 10.33 -11.38
N VAL A 343 -16.24 10.33 -10.34
CA VAL A 343 -16.12 9.24 -9.36
C VAL A 343 -17.22 9.38 -8.31
N VAL A 344 -17.50 10.59 -7.84
CA VAL A 344 -18.62 10.88 -6.92
C VAL A 344 -19.94 10.47 -7.55
N ASP A 345 -20.20 10.91 -8.78
CA ASP A 345 -21.42 10.59 -9.54
C ASP A 345 -21.57 9.08 -9.69
N PHE A 346 -20.51 8.37 -10.06
CA PHE A 346 -20.52 6.91 -10.18
C PHE A 346 -20.88 6.22 -8.86
N ILE A 347 -20.35 6.68 -7.72
CA ILE A 347 -20.68 6.11 -6.41
C ILE A 347 -22.16 6.38 -6.08
N ILE A 348 -22.63 7.62 -6.21
CA ILE A 348 -24.02 8.04 -5.94
C ILE A 348 -25.03 7.27 -6.81
N GLU A 349 -24.68 6.98 -8.07
CA GLU A 349 -25.52 6.19 -8.98
C GLU A 349 -25.60 4.72 -8.57
N ASN A 350 -24.46 4.10 -8.20
CA ASN A 350 -24.39 2.68 -7.90
C ASN A 350 -24.81 2.33 -6.46
N THR A 351 -24.85 3.29 -5.53
CA THR A 351 -25.45 3.08 -4.18
C THR A 351 -26.97 3.02 -4.22
N GLY A 352 -27.59 3.67 -5.22
CA GLY A 352 -29.04 3.55 -5.48
C GLY A 352 -29.93 4.44 -4.61
N ILE A 353 -29.43 5.61 -4.18
CA ILE A 353 -30.19 6.62 -3.41
C ILE A 353 -31.46 7.02 -4.18
N ASN A 354 -32.64 6.80 -3.57
CA ASN A 354 -33.93 7.07 -4.21
C ASN A 354 -35.05 7.44 -3.22
N LEU A 355 -35.35 8.74 -3.14
CA LEU A 355 -36.41 9.35 -2.35
C LEU A 355 -37.83 8.91 -2.74
N GLU A 356 -38.05 8.49 -4.00
CA GLU A 356 -39.38 8.03 -4.43
C GLU A 356 -39.78 6.73 -3.73
N LYS A 357 -38.79 5.92 -3.31
CA LYS A 357 -39.01 4.66 -2.59
C LYS A 357 -39.10 4.86 -1.09
N ASP A 358 -38.27 5.74 -0.54
CA ASP A 358 -38.27 6.08 0.89
C ASP A 358 -38.17 7.60 1.09
N ARG A 359 -39.20 8.18 1.72
CA ARG A 359 -39.29 9.62 1.97
C ARG A 359 -38.45 10.09 3.16
N ASN A 360 -37.92 9.18 3.97
CA ASN A 360 -37.18 9.49 5.20
C ASN A 360 -35.76 8.91 5.18
N LEU A 361 -35.15 8.80 4.00
CA LEU A 361 -33.77 8.31 3.90
C LEU A 361 -32.75 9.31 4.46
N THR A 362 -31.60 8.82 4.89
CA THR A 362 -30.51 9.56 5.51
C THR A 362 -29.17 9.17 4.90
N ILE A 363 -28.29 10.14 4.73
CA ILE A 363 -27.02 10.00 4.02
C ILE A 363 -25.93 10.62 4.87
N LEU A 364 -24.92 9.83 5.22
CA LEU A 364 -23.75 10.26 5.95
C LEU A 364 -22.50 10.24 5.07
N ASP A 365 -21.78 11.35 5.03
CA ASP A 365 -20.37 11.39 4.62
C ASP A 365 -19.45 11.53 5.85
N PRO A 366 -18.70 10.48 6.22
CA PRO A 366 -17.90 10.47 7.45
C PRO A 366 -16.54 11.17 7.35
N ALA A 367 -16.17 11.65 6.16
CA ALA A 367 -14.96 12.43 5.91
C ALA A 367 -15.27 13.45 4.81
N CYS A 368 -16.22 14.35 5.10
CA CYS A 368 -16.96 15.07 4.06
C CYS A 368 -16.15 16.13 3.31
N GLY A 369 -15.00 16.56 3.83
CA GLY A 369 -14.22 17.64 3.24
C GLY A 369 -15.08 18.89 3.06
N SER A 370 -15.01 19.52 1.88
CA SER A 370 -15.87 20.65 1.48
C SER A 370 -17.28 20.24 1.02
N GLY A 371 -17.61 18.93 1.09
CA GLY A 371 -18.97 18.42 0.96
C GLY A 371 -19.32 17.84 -0.40
N GLN A 372 -18.36 17.49 -1.26
CA GLN A 372 -18.66 17.07 -2.65
C GLN A 372 -19.67 15.92 -2.77
N PHE A 373 -19.57 14.87 -1.96
CA PHE A 373 -20.55 13.78 -1.96
C PHE A 373 -21.93 14.27 -1.49
N LEU A 374 -21.98 15.09 -0.44
CA LEU A 374 -23.23 15.67 0.07
C LEU A 374 -23.89 16.61 -0.94
N LEU A 375 -23.10 17.39 -1.70
CA LEU A 375 -23.59 18.28 -2.74
C LEU A 375 -24.16 17.50 -3.93
N ARG A 376 -23.54 16.38 -4.32
CA ARG A 376 -24.09 15.52 -5.38
C ARG A 376 -25.32 14.73 -4.92
N ALA A 377 -25.34 14.29 -3.66
CA ALA A 377 -26.54 13.75 -3.05
C ALA A 377 -27.66 14.79 -3.00
N TYR A 378 -27.36 16.04 -2.62
CA TYR A 378 -28.30 17.16 -2.64
C TYR A 378 -28.94 17.35 -4.02
N ASP A 379 -28.12 17.45 -5.07
CA ASP A 379 -28.59 17.67 -6.45
C ASP A 379 -29.55 16.54 -6.88
N LYS A 380 -29.18 15.27 -6.60
CA LYS A 380 -30.01 14.10 -6.89
C LYS A 380 -31.34 14.12 -6.13
N LEU A 381 -31.32 14.46 -4.84
CA LEU A 381 -32.53 14.53 -4.03
C LEU A 381 -33.43 15.69 -4.45
N LEU A 382 -32.85 16.85 -4.80
CA LEU A 382 -33.60 18.00 -5.29
C LEU A 382 -34.36 17.67 -6.58
N ASP A 383 -33.72 16.97 -7.52
CA ASP A 383 -34.36 16.50 -8.74
C ASP A 383 -35.51 15.52 -8.47
N GLN A 384 -35.35 14.65 -7.47
CA GLN A 384 -36.41 13.72 -7.05
C GLN A 384 -37.58 14.45 -6.37
N TYR A 385 -37.30 15.43 -5.50
CA TYR A 385 -38.30 16.30 -4.90
C TYR A 385 -39.10 17.09 -5.95
N LYS A 386 -38.42 17.61 -6.99
CA LYS A 386 -39.06 18.32 -8.11
C LYS A 386 -40.04 17.40 -8.85
N LYS A 387 -39.67 16.14 -9.10
CA LYS A 387 -40.54 15.14 -9.76
C LYS A 387 -41.81 14.83 -8.98
N ILE A 388 -41.74 14.86 -7.65
CA ILE A 388 -42.92 14.63 -6.78
C ILE A 388 -43.69 15.94 -6.44
N GLY A 389 -43.35 17.06 -7.08
CA GLY A 389 -44.10 18.31 -7.00
C GLY A 389 -43.86 19.15 -5.74
N ILE A 390 -42.77 18.91 -5.00
CA ILE A 390 -42.41 19.71 -3.83
C ILE A 390 -41.64 20.96 -4.28
N SER A 391 -41.97 22.11 -3.68
CA SER A 391 -41.30 23.38 -3.99
C SER A 391 -39.81 23.33 -3.67
N GLU A 392 -38.99 24.05 -4.42
CA GLU A 392 -37.53 24.07 -4.21
C GLU A 392 -37.12 24.55 -2.81
N THR A 393 -37.86 25.48 -2.21
CA THR A 393 -37.62 25.94 -0.84
C THR A 393 -37.87 24.85 0.20
N GLU A 394 -38.99 24.15 0.08
CA GLU A 394 -39.33 23.04 0.99
C GLU A 394 -38.39 21.85 0.79
N ALA A 395 -38.05 21.53 -0.47
CA ALA A 395 -37.09 20.49 -0.81
C ALA A 395 -35.71 20.81 -0.21
N HIS A 396 -35.21 22.04 -0.40
CA HIS A 396 -33.93 22.47 0.14
C HIS A 396 -33.85 22.28 1.66
N LYS A 397 -34.86 22.76 2.39
CA LYS A 397 -34.92 22.62 3.85
C LYS A 397 -34.93 21.16 4.28
N ASN A 398 -35.78 20.33 3.67
CA ASN A 398 -35.85 18.91 4.01
C ASN A 398 -34.53 18.17 3.72
N ILE A 399 -33.89 18.46 2.58
CA ILE A 399 -32.61 17.84 2.23
C ILE A 399 -31.53 18.18 3.25
N VAL A 400 -31.35 19.46 3.56
CA VAL A 400 -30.29 19.91 4.47
C VAL A 400 -30.54 19.46 5.91
N GLU A 401 -31.77 19.60 6.41
CA GLU A 401 -32.06 19.36 7.83
C GLU A 401 -32.36 17.90 8.17
N LYS A 402 -32.77 17.08 7.20
CA LYS A 402 -33.24 15.70 7.46
C LYS A 402 -32.45 14.62 6.74
N HIS A 403 -31.94 14.88 5.54
CA HIS A 403 -31.35 13.82 4.71
C HIS A 403 -29.83 13.79 4.77
N LEU A 404 -29.15 14.94 4.91
CA LEU A 404 -27.70 15.02 4.78
C LEU A 404 -27.01 15.16 6.14
N PHE A 405 -26.03 14.31 6.39
CA PHE A 405 -25.15 14.30 7.55
C PHE A 405 -23.69 14.30 7.09
N GLY A 406 -22.87 15.16 7.69
CA GLY A 406 -21.44 15.27 7.38
C GLY A 406 -20.57 15.28 8.63
N MET A 407 -19.41 14.64 8.56
CA MET A 407 -18.39 14.72 9.60
C MET A 407 -17.03 14.98 8.96
N ASP A 408 -16.27 15.89 9.55
CA ASP A 408 -14.85 16.06 9.22
C ASP A 408 -14.07 16.49 10.46
N ILE A 409 -12.79 16.13 10.53
CA ILE A 409 -11.91 16.59 11.61
C ILE A 409 -11.51 18.06 11.41
N ASP A 410 -11.53 18.52 10.16
CA ASP A 410 -11.13 19.86 9.77
C ASP A 410 -12.32 20.84 9.90
N PRO A 411 -12.28 21.82 10.84
CA PRO A 411 -13.37 22.77 11.04
C PRO A 411 -13.60 23.66 9.81
N VAL A 412 -12.55 23.98 9.05
CA VAL A 412 -12.68 24.79 7.83
C VAL A 412 -13.46 24.00 6.79
N ALA A 413 -13.15 22.72 6.62
CA ALA A 413 -13.87 21.84 5.69
C ALA A 413 -15.36 21.73 6.05
N CYS A 414 -15.68 21.56 7.33
CA CYS A 414 -17.07 21.58 7.83
C CYS A 414 -17.79 22.89 7.50
N ALA A 415 -17.12 24.03 7.73
CA ALA A 415 -17.69 25.35 7.45
C ALA A 415 -17.94 25.55 5.94
N LEU A 416 -17.03 25.10 5.07
CA LEU A 416 -17.19 25.15 3.62
C LEU A 416 -18.35 24.25 3.15
N THR A 417 -18.51 23.06 3.74
CA THR A 417 -19.68 22.19 3.47
C THR A 417 -20.99 22.91 3.80
N LYS A 418 -21.09 23.54 4.99
CA LYS A 418 -22.26 24.32 5.38
C LYS A 418 -22.51 25.50 4.44
N ALA A 419 -21.45 26.22 4.06
CA ALA A 419 -21.53 27.33 3.12
C ALA A 419 -22.06 26.88 1.76
N ASN A 420 -21.52 25.78 1.21
CA ASN A 420 -21.97 25.24 -0.06
C ASN A 420 -23.43 24.79 -0.03
N LEU A 421 -23.85 24.14 1.06
CA LEU A 421 -25.26 23.77 1.24
C LEU A 421 -26.15 25.00 1.33
N TYR A 422 -25.82 25.98 2.19
CA TYR A 422 -26.57 27.24 2.33
C TYR A 422 -26.77 27.95 0.99
N LEU A 423 -25.70 28.04 0.19
CA LEU A 423 -25.68 28.73 -1.09
C LEU A 423 -26.55 28.04 -2.17
N ARG A 424 -26.99 26.79 -1.98
CA ARG A 424 -27.93 26.14 -2.91
C ARG A 424 -29.31 26.79 -2.91
N ASN A 425 -29.76 27.36 -1.79
CA ASN A 425 -30.97 28.18 -1.74
C ASN A 425 -30.91 29.18 -0.56
N PRO A 426 -30.24 30.33 -0.76
CA PRO A 426 -29.97 31.27 0.31
C PRO A 426 -31.18 32.13 0.72
N LYS A 427 -32.35 31.89 0.12
CA LYS A 427 -33.60 32.59 0.49
C LYS A 427 -34.11 32.14 1.85
N ILE A 428 -33.66 30.99 2.36
CA ILE A 428 -34.04 30.48 3.66
C ILE A 428 -33.18 31.16 4.73
N LYS A 429 -33.86 31.81 5.68
CA LYS A 429 -33.18 32.60 6.72
C LYS A 429 -32.49 31.78 7.78
N GLU A 430 -33.04 30.60 8.08
CA GLU A 430 -32.60 29.72 9.17
C GLU A 430 -32.63 28.28 8.66
N LEU A 431 -31.43 27.68 8.61
CA LEU A 431 -31.20 26.29 8.25
C LEU A 431 -30.36 25.61 9.35
N ASN A 432 -30.76 24.40 9.73
CA ASN A 432 -29.99 23.57 10.64
C ASN A 432 -29.14 22.58 9.85
N PHE A 433 -27.82 22.69 9.97
CA PHE A 433 -26.89 21.79 9.29
C PHE A 433 -26.52 20.60 10.20
N ASN A 434 -26.72 19.37 9.73
CA ASN A 434 -26.17 18.18 10.38
C ASN A 434 -24.71 17.92 9.95
N VAL A 435 -23.86 18.95 10.02
CA VAL A 435 -22.44 18.88 9.66
C VAL A 435 -21.62 19.16 10.92
N TYR A 436 -20.82 18.17 11.33
CA TYR A 436 -20.15 18.15 12.63
C TYR A 436 -18.63 18.10 12.50
N GLN A 437 -17.95 18.98 13.24
CA GLN A 437 -16.51 18.85 13.44
C GLN A 437 -16.23 17.70 14.42
N ALA A 438 -15.84 16.54 13.90
CA ALA A 438 -15.61 15.34 14.70
C ALA A 438 -14.62 14.38 14.04
N ASP A 439 -13.85 13.66 14.87
CA ASP A 439 -13.10 12.49 14.43
C ASP A 439 -14.05 11.28 14.39
N PHE A 440 -14.47 10.89 13.18
CA PHE A 440 -15.37 9.76 12.95
C PHE A 440 -14.90 8.44 13.58
N LEU A 441 -13.57 8.24 13.66
CA LEU A 441 -13.00 7.02 14.21
C LEU A 441 -12.97 6.99 15.74
N LYS A 442 -13.30 8.10 16.41
CA LYS A 442 -13.36 8.18 17.86
C LYS A 442 -14.71 7.65 18.37
N LYS A 443 -14.69 6.70 19.31
CA LYS A 443 -15.87 6.08 19.94
C LYS A 443 -16.12 6.54 21.39
N ASP A 444 -15.20 7.30 21.99
CA ASP A 444 -15.31 7.84 23.34
C ASP A 444 -14.62 9.21 23.44
N TYR A 445 -15.17 10.11 24.25
CA TYR A 445 -14.64 11.47 24.44
C TYR A 445 -14.31 11.68 25.93
N ASN A 446 -13.33 10.92 26.42
CA ASN A 446 -12.95 10.68 27.83
C ASN A 446 -13.62 9.43 28.42
N LEU A 447 -13.02 8.84 29.46
CA LEU A 447 -13.44 7.57 30.11
C LEU A 447 -14.91 7.54 30.62
N ILE A 448 -15.63 8.67 30.55
CA ILE A 448 -16.94 8.90 31.16
C ILE A 448 -18.00 9.29 30.13
N GLU A 449 -17.63 9.88 28.98
CA GLU A 449 -18.60 10.38 28.01
C GLU A 449 -18.79 9.38 26.85
N PRO A 450 -20.03 8.91 26.61
CA PRO A 450 -20.34 8.04 25.48
C PRO A 450 -20.15 8.80 24.16
N ASP A 451 -20.09 8.07 23.05
CA ASP A 451 -20.05 8.68 21.72
C ASP A 451 -21.23 9.65 21.52
N PRO A 452 -20.99 10.95 21.21
CA PRO A 452 -22.05 11.92 20.94
C PRO A 452 -22.99 11.50 19.80
N PHE A 453 -22.54 10.65 18.87
CA PHE A 453 -23.33 10.18 17.73
C PHE A 453 -24.04 8.84 17.97
N GLN A 454 -23.98 8.28 19.18
CA GLN A 454 -24.64 7.02 19.51
C GLN A 454 -26.15 7.04 19.21
N LYS A 455 -26.78 8.23 19.28
CA LYS A 455 -28.20 8.43 18.98
C LYS A 455 -28.58 8.18 17.52
N ILE A 456 -27.63 8.21 16.59
CA ILE A 456 -27.86 7.97 15.15
C ILE A 456 -27.24 6.66 14.66
N TYR A 457 -26.84 5.77 15.58
CA TYR A 457 -26.42 4.43 15.22
C TYR A 457 -27.59 3.60 14.68
N ASN A 458 -27.31 2.75 13.70
CA ASN A 458 -28.28 1.94 12.96
C ASN A 458 -29.50 2.75 12.44
N GLN A 459 -29.28 4.01 12.08
CA GLN A 459 -30.32 4.92 11.56
C GLN A 459 -29.93 5.58 10.25
N ILE A 460 -28.76 5.23 9.70
CA ILE A 460 -28.27 5.78 8.44
C ILE A 460 -28.54 4.82 7.29
N ASP A 461 -29.30 5.25 6.29
CA ASP A 461 -29.59 4.43 5.10
C ASP A 461 -28.36 4.31 4.20
N PHE A 462 -27.62 5.40 4.02
CA PHE A 462 -26.47 5.46 3.12
C PHE A 462 -25.25 6.07 3.79
N VAL A 463 -24.13 5.37 3.76
CA VAL A 463 -22.82 5.94 4.09
C VAL A 463 -22.01 6.02 2.80
N ILE A 464 -21.57 7.21 2.41
CA ILE A 464 -20.84 7.44 1.17
C ILE A 464 -19.61 8.29 1.41
N GLY A 465 -18.57 8.17 0.60
CA GLY A 465 -17.44 9.08 0.70
C GLY A 465 -16.10 8.52 0.22
N ASN A 466 -15.05 9.29 0.47
CA ASN A 466 -13.66 8.92 0.24
C ASN A 466 -12.89 8.97 1.57
N PRO A 467 -12.86 7.86 2.34
CA PRO A 467 -12.11 7.84 3.60
C PRO A 467 -10.60 8.02 3.36
N PRO A 468 -9.83 8.54 4.34
CA PRO A 468 -8.40 8.80 4.17
C PRO A 468 -7.58 7.51 3.97
N TRP A 469 -6.62 7.54 3.05
CA TRP A 469 -5.80 6.38 2.69
C TRP A 469 -4.46 6.38 3.43
N GLY A 470 -4.25 5.43 4.33
CA GLY A 470 -2.93 5.18 4.94
C GLY A 470 -2.35 6.34 5.73
N ALA A 471 -3.19 7.18 6.35
CA ALA A 471 -2.72 8.31 7.17
C ALA A 471 -1.79 7.81 8.30
N LYS A 472 -0.76 8.60 8.64
CA LYS A 472 0.20 8.23 9.69
C LYS A 472 -0.50 8.17 11.04
N LEU A 473 -0.51 6.99 11.66
CA LEU A 473 -1.08 6.78 13.00
C LEU A 473 0.02 6.86 14.07
N SER A 474 -0.19 7.69 15.08
CA SER A 474 0.63 7.76 16.29
C SER A 474 0.53 6.47 17.10
N ASN A 475 1.49 6.20 17.99
CA ASN A 475 1.44 5.01 18.84
C ASN A 475 0.23 5.00 19.80
N GLU A 476 -0.26 6.18 20.18
CA GLU A 476 -1.45 6.32 21.01
C GLU A 476 -2.71 5.96 20.22
N GLN A 477 -2.85 6.47 18.99
CA GLN A 477 -3.95 6.12 18.09
C GLN A 477 -3.98 4.62 17.79
N LYS A 478 -2.81 3.99 17.60
CA LYS A 478 -2.75 2.53 17.39
C LYS A 478 -3.31 1.75 18.58
N LYS A 479 -2.90 2.09 19.80
CA LYS A 479 -3.42 1.46 21.03
C LYS A 479 -4.92 1.71 21.20
N TYR A 480 -5.38 2.91 20.84
CA TYR A 480 -6.79 3.25 20.85
C TYR A 480 -7.58 2.35 19.91
N PHE A 481 -7.16 2.23 18.66
CA PHE A 481 -7.87 1.40 17.68
C PHE A 481 -7.80 -0.10 18.02
N GLU A 482 -6.67 -0.59 18.54
CA GLU A 482 -6.57 -1.98 19.07
C GLU A 482 -7.60 -2.30 20.17
N ARG A 483 -8.01 -1.29 20.94
CA ARG A 483 -9.00 -1.43 22.02
C ARG A 483 -10.44 -1.39 21.51
N TYR A 484 -10.75 -0.49 20.57
CA TYR A 484 -12.13 -0.19 20.16
C TYR A 484 -12.58 -0.81 18.83
N TYR A 485 -11.65 -1.32 18.04
CA TYR A 485 -11.91 -1.88 16.72
C TYR A 485 -11.44 -3.33 16.63
N GLU A 486 -12.24 -4.19 16.01
CA GLU A 486 -11.89 -5.59 15.78
C GLU A 486 -10.68 -5.70 14.86
N ILE A 487 -10.68 -4.96 13.76
CA ILE A 487 -9.55 -4.92 12.84
C ILE A 487 -8.34 -4.21 13.46
N GLY A 488 -8.56 -3.45 14.53
CA GLY A 488 -7.52 -2.67 15.21
C GLY A 488 -6.33 -3.50 15.67
N LYS A 489 -6.59 -4.79 15.96
CA LYS A 489 -5.62 -5.78 16.45
C LYS A 489 -4.71 -6.36 15.36
N VAL A 490 -4.94 -6.00 14.09
CA VAL A 490 -4.21 -6.48 12.91
C VAL A 490 -3.80 -5.27 12.09
N GLY A 491 -2.61 -5.28 11.46
CA GLY A 491 -1.95 -4.09 10.88
C GLY A 491 -2.89 -3.00 10.32
N LEU A 492 -2.85 -1.82 10.97
CA LEU A 492 -3.83 -0.74 10.83
C LEU A 492 -3.72 0.02 9.51
N ASN A 493 -4.87 0.26 8.87
CA ASN A 493 -5.01 1.19 7.76
C ASN A 493 -6.31 2.00 7.94
N THR A 494 -6.24 3.33 7.82
CA THR A 494 -7.35 4.23 8.20
C THR A 494 -8.63 3.92 7.46
N PHE A 495 -8.60 3.74 6.13
CA PHE A 495 -9.80 3.43 5.35
C PHE A 495 -10.50 2.14 5.80
N THR A 496 -9.77 1.15 6.33
CA THR A 496 -10.41 -0.07 6.86
C THR A 496 -11.13 0.19 8.18
N LEU A 497 -10.63 1.10 9.02
CA LEU A 497 -11.31 1.51 10.25
C LEU A 497 -12.59 2.29 9.93
N PHE A 498 -12.57 3.12 8.87
CA PHE A 498 -13.75 3.81 8.38
C PHE A 498 -14.82 2.82 7.88
N ILE A 499 -14.43 1.74 7.20
CA ILE A 499 -15.37 0.67 6.80
C ILE A 499 -16.01 0.05 8.03
N GLU A 500 -15.22 -0.39 9.02
CA GLU A 500 -15.75 -0.99 10.27
C GLU A 500 -16.68 0.00 10.98
N ARG A 501 -16.27 1.27 11.08
CA ARG A 501 -17.02 2.30 11.76
C ARG A 501 -18.34 2.63 11.07
N ALA A 502 -18.37 2.68 9.74
CA ALA A 502 -19.59 2.92 8.98
C ALA A 502 -20.70 1.90 9.27
N LEU A 503 -20.33 0.64 9.59
CA LEU A 503 -21.29 -0.40 9.94
C LEU A 503 -22.03 -0.12 11.26
N ASP A 504 -21.46 0.68 12.18
CA ASP A 504 -22.14 1.09 13.42
C ASP A 504 -23.32 2.06 13.13
N PHE A 505 -23.18 2.86 12.07
CA PHE A 505 -24.16 3.88 11.67
C PHE A 505 -25.24 3.34 10.75
N LEU A 506 -24.84 2.46 9.81
CA LEU A 506 -25.75 1.89 8.82
C LEU A 506 -26.91 1.15 9.49
N GLU A 507 -28.13 1.42 9.07
CA GLU A 507 -29.28 0.59 9.41
C GLU A 507 -29.22 -0.78 8.71
N ASP A 508 -30.19 -1.65 9.03
CA ASP A 508 -30.34 -2.91 8.31
C ASP A 508 -30.78 -2.64 6.86
N ASP A 509 -30.17 -3.32 5.89
CA ASP A 509 -30.35 -3.10 4.45
C ASP A 509 -29.79 -1.75 3.93
N GLY A 510 -29.18 -0.95 4.82
CA GLY A 510 -28.45 0.26 4.48
C GLY A 510 -27.19 -0.03 3.66
N LYS A 511 -26.75 0.96 2.85
CA LYS A 511 -25.67 0.80 1.88
C LYS A 511 -24.46 1.70 2.12
N LEU A 512 -23.29 1.11 2.00
CA LEU A 512 -22.00 1.76 1.98
C LEU A 512 -21.53 1.96 0.53
N GLY A 513 -21.06 3.15 0.18
CA GLY A 513 -20.41 3.45 -1.10
C GLY A 513 -19.09 4.19 -0.90
N PHE A 514 -17.97 3.48 -0.92
CA PHE A 514 -16.65 4.06 -0.63
C PHE A 514 -15.66 3.96 -1.78
N LEU A 515 -14.80 4.98 -1.87
CA LEU A 515 -13.59 5.00 -2.67
C LEU A 515 -12.37 4.58 -1.81
N ILE A 516 -11.73 3.48 -2.17
CA ILE A 516 -10.61 2.89 -1.40
C ILE A 516 -9.47 2.44 -2.33
N PRO A 517 -8.27 2.10 -1.82
CA PRO A 517 -7.19 1.57 -2.65
C PRO A 517 -7.50 0.16 -3.19
N GLU A 518 -7.14 -0.12 -4.44
CA GLU A 518 -7.27 -1.46 -5.08
C GLU A 518 -6.49 -2.55 -4.33
N ALA A 519 -5.44 -2.16 -3.63
CA ALA A 519 -4.70 -3.02 -2.69
C ALA A 519 -5.62 -3.80 -1.73
N TYR A 520 -6.79 -3.24 -1.39
CA TYR A 520 -7.80 -3.89 -0.56
C TYR A 520 -8.23 -5.27 -1.10
N LEU A 521 -8.25 -5.48 -2.42
CA LEU A 521 -8.67 -6.76 -3.02
C LEU A 521 -7.79 -7.93 -2.59
N LYS A 522 -6.47 -7.70 -2.37
CA LYS A 522 -5.48 -8.79 -2.31
C LYS A 522 -4.50 -8.75 -1.14
N ILE A 523 -4.21 -7.58 -0.57
CA ILE A 523 -3.16 -7.49 0.47
C ILE A 523 -3.65 -8.18 1.75
N LYS A 524 -2.79 -9.04 2.31
CA LYS A 524 -3.07 -9.84 3.50
C LYS A 524 -3.47 -9.00 4.72
N VAL A 525 -2.86 -7.83 4.91
CA VAL A 525 -3.16 -6.97 6.06
C VAL A 525 -4.64 -6.54 6.11
N HIS A 526 -5.32 -6.49 4.96
CA HIS A 526 -6.74 -6.11 4.88
C HIS A 526 -7.71 -7.31 5.00
N GLN A 527 -7.21 -8.54 5.16
CA GLN A 527 -8.05 -9.73 5.30
C GLN A 527 -9.11 -9.60 6.41
N PRO A 528 -8.82 -9.08 7.62
CA PRO A 528 -9.83 -8.98 8.67
C PRO A 528 -11.03 -8.12 8.26
N SER A 529 -10.77 -6.99 7.58
CA SER A 529 -11.84 -6.12 7.08
C SER A 529 -12.64 -6.78 5.94
N ARG A 530 -11.98 -7.52 5.02
CA ARG A 530 -12.71 -8.29 3.99
C ARG A 530 -13.62 -9.34 4.61
N LEU A 531 -13.14 -10.05 5.62
CA LEU A 531 -13.93 -11.04 6.36
C LEU A 531 -15.10 -10.39 7.11
N GLN A 532 -14.92 -9.19 7.65
CA GLN A 532 -15.99 -8.43 8.28
C GLN A 532 -17.10 -8.09 7.28
N LEU A 533 -16.77 -7.62 6.07
CA LEU A 533 -17.77 -7.38 5.03
C LEU A 533 -18.53 -8.66 4.66
N LEU A 534 -17.81 -9.76 4.39
CA LEU A 534 -18.43 -11.05 4.05
C LEU A 534 -19.39 -11.57 5.15
N LYS A 535 -19.14 -11.23 6.42
CA LYS A 535 -19.97 -11.64 7.55
C LYS A 535 -21.20 -10.76 7.80
N ASN A 536 -21.14 -9.48 7.43
CA ASN A 536 -22.13 -8.47 7.83
C ASN A 536 -23.02 -8.01 6.68
N GLY A 537 -22.90 -8.60 5.48
CA GLY A 537 -23.68 -8.13 4.35
C GLY A 537 -23.30 -8.68 2.98
N ASN A 538 -23.83 -7.98 1.99
CA ASN A 538 -23.70 -8.28 0.57
C ASN A 538 -22.84 -7.21 -0.11
N ILE A 539 -21.73 -7.62 -0.69
CA ILE A 539 -20.98 -6.80 -1.63
C ILE A 539 -21.80 -6.72 -2.92
N LYS A 540 -22.19 -5.52 -3.33
CA LYS A 540 -22.99 -5.30 -4.55
C LYS A 540 -22.12 -4.95 -5.75
N LEU A 541 -21.06 -4.18 -5.53
CA LEU A 541 -20.15 -3.72 -6.58
C LEU A 541 -18.70 -3.68 -6.10
N LEU A 542 -17.80 -4.19 -6.93
CA LEU A 542 -16.36 -3.92 -6.89
C LEU A 542 -15.95 -3.35 -8.26
N ALA A 543 -15.58 -2.07 -8.30
CA ALA A 543 -15.26 -1.37 -9.53
C ALA A 543 -13.82 -0.83 -9.51
N THR A 544 -12.95 -1.31 -10.41
CA THR A 544 -11.56 -0.82 -10.49
C THR A 544 -11.48 0.45 -11.33
N GLY A 545 -10.96 1.52 -10.73
CA GLY A 545 -10.88 2.85 -11.34
C GLY A 545 -9.51 3.20 -11.92
N GLY A 546 -8.48 2.39 -11.63
CA GLY A 546 -7.09 2.71 -11.96
C GLY A 546 -6.58 3.93 -11.17
N GLU A 547 -5.55 4.59 -11.66
CA GLU A 547 -5.02 5.83 -11.06
C GLU A 547 -5.95 7.01 -11.40
N ILE A 548 -6.81 7.38 -10.45
CA ILE A 548 -7.80 8.47 -10.61
C ILE A 548 -7.29 9.82 -10.10
N PHE A 549 -6.27 9.80 -9.23
CA PHE A 549 -5.65 11.00 -8.67
C PHE A 549 -4.31 11.23 -9.38
N LYS A 550 -4.09 12.42 -9.93
CA LYS A 550 -2.79 12.73 -10.55
C LYS A 550 -1.70 12.72 -9.48
N LYS A 551 -0.49 12.27 -9.84
CA LYS A 551 0.69 12.18 -8.95
C LYS A 551 0.54 11.25 -7.74
N VAL A 552 -0.55 10.47 -7.66
CA VAL A 552 -0.73 9.39 -6.68
C VAL A 552 -0.64 8.06 -7.42
N TYR A 553 0.47 7.35 -7.23
CA TYR A 553 0.71 6.04 -7.83
C TYR A 553 0.01 4.92 -7.05
N ALA A 554 -1.31 5.03 -6.90
CA ALA A 554 -2.14 4.05 -6.21
C ALA A 554 -3.46 3.84 -6.99
N PRO A 555 -3.67 2.65 -7.59
CA PRO A 555 -4.93 2.31 -8.22
C PRO A 555 -6.10 2.32 -7.22
N SER A 556 -7.26 2.74 -7.69
CA SER A 556 -8.49 2.92 -6.91
C SER A 556 -9.51 1.80 -7.13
N LEU A 557 -10.32 1.56 -6.11
CA LEU A 557 -11.44 0.64 -6.07
C LEU A 557 -12.66 1.36 -5.49
N ILE A 558 -13.79 1.26 -6.18
CA ILE A 558 -15.10 1.60 -5.64
C ILE A 558 -15.74 0.35 -5.07
N LEU A 559 -16.13 0.42 -3.80
CA LEU A 559 -16.85 -0.61 -3.08
C LEU A 559 -18.29 -0.14 -2.82
N VAL A 560 -19.28 -0.89 -3.29
CA VAL A 560 -20.67 -0.77 -2.83
C VAL A 560 -21.05 -2.02 -2.05
N PHE A 561 -21.52 -1.83 -0.83
CA PHE A 561 -21.87 -2.88 0.10
C PHE A 561 -23.24 -2.59 0.73
N GLU A 562 -24.02 -3.62 1.01
CA GLU A 562 -25.33 -3.56 1.64
C GLU A 562 -25.28 -4.38 2.93
N LYS A 563 -25.53 -3.73 4.07
CA LYS A 563 -25.57 -4.39 5.38
C LYS A 563 -26.82 -5.25 5.44
N ASN A 564 -26.70 -6.50 5.87
CA ASN A 564 -27.88 -7.35 6.08
C ASN A 564 -27.68 -8.22 7.34
N LYS A 565 -28.80 -8.69 7.91
CA LYS A 565 -28.80 -9.52 9.12
C LYS A 565 -28.79 -11.04 8.85
N GLY A 566 -28.41 -11.49 7.65
CA GLY A 566 -28.46 -12.92 7.30
C GLY A 566 -27.47 -13.36 6.23
N GLU A 567 -27.04 -14.64 6.31
CA GLU A 567 -26.19 -15.28 5.30
C GLU A 567 -26.93 -15.35 3.95
N SER A 568 -26.75 -14.35 3.10
CA SER A 568 -27.27 -14.39 1.72
C SER A 568 -26.34 -15.23 0.85
N LYS A 569 -26.51 -16.56 0.89
CA LYS A 569 -25.70 -17.53 0.14
C LYS A 569 -25.74 -17.34 -1.39
N ASP A 570 -26.73 -16.63 -1.90
CA ASP A 570 -26.96 -16.41 -3.34
C ASP A 570 -26.60 -14.99 -3.84
N ASN A 571 -25.84 -14.20 -3.06
CA ASN A 571 -25.47 -12.84 -3.50
C ASN A 571 -24.53 -12.85 -4.73
N GLU A 572 -24.89 -12.10 -5.77
CA GLU A 572 -24.04 -11.82 -6.91
C GLU A 572 -23.40 -10.43 -6.79
N VAL A 573 -22.07 -10.40 -6.87
CA VAL A 573 -21.24 -9.21 -6.87
C VAL A 573 -21.01 -8.76 -8.31
N THR A 574 -21.43 -7.54 -8.63
CA THR A 574 -21.08 -6.92 -9.91
C THR A 574 -19.62 -6.47 -9.88
N ILE A 575 -18.86 -6.79 -10.92
CA ILE A 575 -17.48 -6.37 -11.12
C ILE A 575 -17.41 -5.46 -12.32
N LYS A 576 -16.82 -4.28 -12.18
CA LYS A 576 -16.57 -3.36 -13.31
C LYS A 576 -15.08 -3.03 -13.38
N GLU A 577 -14.40 -3.44 -14.44
CA GLU A 577 -12.98 -3.16 -14.64
C GLU A 577 -12.78 -1.90 -15.50
N ASN A 578 -11.78 -1.08 -15.15
CA ASN A 578 -11.35 0.11 -15.91
C ASN A 578 -12.42 1.21 -16.10
N VAL A 579 -13.22 1.46 -15.05
CA VAL A 579 -14.40 2.33 -15.11
C VAL A 579 -14.11 3.76 -15.58
N PHE A 580 -12.91 4.29 -15.35
CA PHE A 580 -12.55 5.67 -15.71
C PHE A 580 -11.46 5.81 -16.77
N ASN A 581 -10.86 4.70 -17.23
CA ASN A 581 -9.63 4.71 -18.03
C ASN A 581 -9.73 3.90 -19.35
N GLY A 582 -10.94 3.52 -19.78
CA GLY A 582 -11.11 2.81 -21.05
C GLY A 582 -12.48 2.14 -21.23
N HIS A 583 -12.50 1.04 -22.00
CA HIS A 583 -13.69 0.22 -22.16
C HIS A 583 -14.01 -0.52 -20.86
N VAL A 584 -15.17 -0.20 -20.29
CA VAL A 584 -15.67 -0.85 -19.07
C VAL A 584 -15.99 -2.30 -19.39
N LYS A 585 -15.33 -3.21 -18.68
CA LYS A 585 -15.69 -4.63 -18.71
C LYS A 585 -16.52 -4.94 -17.48
N GLU A 586 -17.72 -5.46 -17.68
CA GLU A 586 -18.62 -5.86 -16.61
C GLU A 586 -18.69 -7.38 -16.51
N ASN A 587 -18.64 -7.90 -15.29
CA ASN A 587 -18.89 -9.30 -14.99
C ASN A 587 -19.68 -9.45 -13.68
N LYS A 588 -20.31 -10.61 -13.43
CA LYS A 588 -20.93 -10.95 -12.15
C LYS A 588 -20.30 -12.17 -11.54
N LEU A 589 -19.99 -12.10 -10.25
CA LEU A 589 -19.38 -13.19 -9.51
C LEU A 589 -20.20 -13.50 -8.26
N PRO A 590 -20.44 -14.77 -7.91
CA PRO A 590 -21.02 -15.10 -6.62
C PRO A 590 -20.08 -14.64 -5.48
N GLN A 591 -20.64 -14.07 -4.41
CA GLN A 591 -19.86 -13.65 -3.25
C GLN A 591 -19.15 -14.84 -2.56
N SER A 592 -19.76 -16.03 -2.58
CA SER A 592 -19.21 -17.26 -1.97
C SER A 592 -17.82 -17.65 -2.51
N LEU A 593 -17.44 -17.21 -3.72
CA LEU A 593 -16.07 -17.42 -4.22
C LEU A 593 -15.05 -16.71 -3.32
N PHE A 594 -15.35 -15.50 -2.83
CA PHE A 594 -14.45 -14.73 -1.97
C PHE A 594 -14.30 -15.31 -0.56
N GLU A 595 -15.27 -16.10 -0.10
CA GLU A 595 -15.17 -16.82 1.17
C GLU A 595 -14.17 -17.96 1.09
N SER A 596 -14.04 -18.58 -0.09
CA SER A 596 -13.19 -19.75 -0.34
C SER A 596 -11.74 -19.41 -0.72
N THR A 597 -11.46 -18.19 -1.18
CA THR A 597 -10.12 -17.77 -1.55
C THR A 597 -9.19 -17.67 -0.34
N VAL A 598 -7.89 -17.91 -0.55
CA VAL A 598 -6.89 -17.71 0.51
C VAL A 598 -6.88 -16.25 0.92
N ASP A 599 -6.82 -16.00 2.23
CA ASP A 599 -6.88 -14.68 2.85
C ASP A 599 -8.12 -13.86 2.42
N ASN A 600 -9.20 -14.51 1.95
CA ASN A 600 -10.42 -13.87 1.45
C ASN A 600 -10.15 -12.83 0.36
N ILE A 601 -9.22 -13.12 -0.55
CA ILE A 601 -8.90 -12.26 -1.69
C ILE A 601 -10.14 -12.11 -2.59
N PHE A 602 -10.50 -10.86 -2.88
CA PHE A 602 -11.58 -10.51 -3.81
C PHE A 602 -11.00 -10.49 -5.22
N ASN A 603 -10.90 -11.67 -5.84
CA ASN A 603 -10.34 -11.76 -7.19
C ASN A 603 -11.37 -11.30 -8.23
N VAL A 604 -11.21 -10.06 -8.69
CA VAL A 604 -12.09 -9.42 -9.68
C VAL A 604 -11.87 -9.89 -11.12
N HIS A 605 -10.77 -10.60 -11.41
CA HIS A 605 -10.43 -11.03 -12.77
C HIS A 605 -10.98 -12.41 -13.15
N PHE A 606 -11.94 -12.96 -12.40
CA PHE A 606 -12.64 -14.17 -12.82
C PHE A 606 -13.50 -13.86 -14.06
N SER A 607 -13.42 -14.70 -15.09
CA SER A 607 -14.41 -14.74 -16.17
C SER A 607 -15.62 -15.57 -15.77
N ASP A 608 -16.74 -15.43 -16.49
CA ASP A 608 -17.90 -16.32 -16.35
C ASP A 608 -17.51 -17.79 -16.48
N ASP A 609 -16.70 -18.13 -17.49
CA ASP A 609 -16.19 -19.50 -17.68
C ASP A 609 -15.37 -19.96 -16.47
N THR A 610 -14.50 -19.11 -15.92
CA THR A 610 -13.73 -19.47 -14.72
C THR A 610 -14.65 -19.76 -13.54
N SER A 611 -15.66 -18.90 -13.30
CA SER A 611 -16.62 -19.07 -12.22
C SER A 611 -17.39 -20.40 -12.36
N GLN A 612 -17.89 -20.71 -13.55
CA GLN A 612 -18.62 -21.94 -13.82
C GLN A 612 -17.75 -23.19 -13.65
N ILE A 613 -16.50 -23.15 -14.13
CA ILE A 613 -15.55 -24.26 -14.00
C ILE A 613 -15.21 -24.51 -12.52
N LEU A 614 -14.91 -23.46 -11.75
CA LEU A 614 -14.57 -23.61 -10.32
C LEU A 614 -15.77 -24.14 -9.53
N LYS A 615 -16.97 -23.58 -9.73
CA LYS A 615 -18.21 -24.09 -9.11
C LYS A 615 -18.45 -25.57 -9.44
N HIS A 616 -18.26 -25.94 -10.72
CA HIS A 616 -18.41 -27.33 -11.14
C HIS A 616 -17.43 -28.24 -10.40
N ILE A 617 -16.13 -27.89 -10.40
CA ILE A 617 -15.11 -28.66 -9.67
C ILE A 617 -15.47 -28.79 -8.19
N ASP A 618 -15.82 -27.69 -7.53
CA ASP A 618 -16.15 -27.66 -6.09
C ASP A 618 -17.43 -28.44 -5.75
N SER A 619 -18.37 -28.56 -6.71
CA SER A 619 -19.62 -29.30 -6.52
C SER A 619 -19.46 -30.84 -6.55
N LEU A 620 -18.33 -31.35 -7.01
CA LEU A 620 -18.06 -32.78 -7.08
C LEU A 620 -17.74 -33.37 -5.69
N ASP A 621 -17.85 -34.70 -5.55
CA ASP A 621 -17.39 -35.41 -4.35
C ASP A 621 -15.85 -35.35 -4.28
N ASN A 622 -15.34 -34.34 -3.59
CA ASN A 622 -13.92 -34.09 -3.45
C ASN A 622 -13.40 -34.52 -2.07
N LYS A 623 -12.17 -35.03 -2.05
CA LYS A 623 -11.32 -35.18 -0.87
C LYS A 623 -10.23 -34.10 -0.88
N PHE A 624 -9.59 -33.91 0.27
CA PHE A 624 -8.59 -32.85 0.46
C PHE A 624 -7.34 -33.38 1.13
N LEU A 625 -6.20 -32.76 0.83
CA LEU A 625 -4.94 -33.07 1.51
C LEU A 625 -4.96 -32.64 2.99
N LYS A 626 -5.78 -31.64 3.34
CA LYS A 626 -5.97 -31.19 4.73
C LYS A 626 -6.31 -32.37 5.64
N ASP A 627 -5.63 -32.42 6.78
CA ASP A 627 -5.79 -33.44 7.83
C ASP A 627 -5.44 -34.89 7.42
N ASN A 628 -5.21 -35.15 6.13
CA ASN A 628 -4.94 -36.48 5.57
C ASN A 628 -3.52 -36.60 4.97
N THR A 629 -2.62 -35.65 5.25
CA THR A 629 -1.31 -35.59 4.60
C THR A 629 -0.22 -35.21 5.59
N LEU A 630 0.87 -35.98 5.63
CA LEU A 630 2.08 -35.58 6.33
C LEU A 630 2.91 -34.66 5.42
N PHE A 631 3.12 -33.41 5.83
CA PHE A 631 3.96 -32.45 5.12
C PHE A 631 5.40 -32.48 5.66
N ILE A 632 6.36 -32.54 4.75
CA ILE A 632 7.77 -32.76 5.06
C ILE A 632 8.58 -31.61 4.48
N LEU A 633 9.16 -30.79 5.36
CA LEU A 633 10.05 -29.69 4.98
C LEU A 633 11.35 -30.27 4.41
N GLY A 634 11.73 -29.86 3.20
CA GLY A 634 13.05 -30.15 2.65
C GLY A 634 14.16 -29.51 3.48
N ILE A 635 15.33 -30.13 3.52
CA ILE A 635 16.45 -29.73 4.37
C ILE A 635 16.86 -28.28 4.08
N VAL A 636 16.92 -27.46 5.14
CA VAL A 636 17.47 -26.10 5.12
C VAL A 636 18.92 -26.18 5.60
N THR A 637 19.86 -25.96 4.70
CA THR A 637 21.29 -26.03 5.01
C THR A 637 21.86 -24.74 5.58
N GLY A 638 21.19 -23.61 5.37
CA GLY A 638 21.71 -22.25 5.63
C GLY A 638 22.83 -21.79 4.68
N ASN A 639 23.61 -22.73 4.14
CA ASN A 639 24.67 -22.46 3.17
C ASN A 639 24.89 -23.65 2.22
N ASN A 640 24.18 -23.65 1.09
CA ASN A 640 24.29 -24.73 0.10
C ASN A 640 25.72 -24.95 -0.42
N LYS A 641 26.55 -23.90 -0.55
CA LYS A 641 27.93 -24.04 -1.05
C LYS A 641 28.83 -24.80 -0.08
N LYS A 642 28.55 -24.72 1.23
CA LYS A 642 29.31 -25.44 2.27
C LYS A 642 28.93 -26.92 2.32
N TYR A 643 27.63 -27.23 2.21
CA TYR A 643 27.11 -28.56 2.52
C TYR A 643 26.81 -29.44 1.30
N LEU A 644 26.68 -28.86 0.11
CA LEU A 644 26.40 -29.61 -1.12
C LEU A 644 27.67 -29.78 -1.94
N VAL A 645 27.85 -30.98 -2.48
CA VAL A 645 28.93 -31.35 -3.39
C VAL A 645 28.36 -32.02 -4.63
N ASP A 646 29.08 -31.95 -5.75
CA ASP A 646 28.67 -32.46 -7.06
C ASP A 646 28.97 -33.96 -7.26
N LYS A 647 29.71 -34.57 -6.32
CA LYS A 647 30.00 -36.00 -6.28
C LYS A 647 30.22 -36.48 -4.85
N PRO A 648 29.94 -37.75 -4.53
CA PRO A 648 30.15 -38.28 -3.20
C PRO A 648 31.64 -38.54 -2.93
N PHE A 649 32.18 -37.98 -1.85
CA PHE A 649 33.56 -38.23 -1.40
C PHE A 649 33.67 -39.37 -0.37
N THR A 650 32.56 -39.68 0.31
CA THR A 650 32.49 -40.72 1.35
C THR A 650 31.16 -41.46 1.26
N LYS A 651 31.05 -42.64 1.88
CA LYS A 651 29.79 -43.42 1.96
C LYS A 651 28.66 -42.69 2.71
N ASN A 652 29.01 -41.66 3.48
CA ASN A 652 28.06 -40.83 4.23
C ASN A 652 27.41 -39.75 3.36
N HIS A 653 27.97 -39.46 2.19
CA HIS A 653 27.34 -38.55 1.24
C HIS A 653 26.12 -39.23 0.61
N LYS A 654 24.94 -38.65 0.84
CA LYS A 654 23.67 -39.11 0.30
C LYS A 654 23.21 -38.18 -0.83
N PRO A 655 22.55 -38.71 -1.89
CA PRO A 655 21.89 -37.89 -2.88
C PRO A 655 20.86 -36.97 -2.22
N ILE A 656 20.78 -35.71 -2.67
CA ILE A 656 19.76 -34.75 -2.25
C ILE A 656 19.12 -34.08 -3.46
N ILE A 657 17.80 -34.21 -3.54
CA ILE A 657 16.98 -33.67 -4.62
C ILE A 657 16.78 -32.18 -4.41
N VAL A 658 16.99 -31.38 -5.45
CA VAL A 658 16.71 -29.94 -5.46
C VAL A 658 15.62 -29.60 -6.47
N GLY A 659 14.99 -28.44 -6.32
CA GLY A 659 13.86 -28.04 -7.17
C GLY A 659 14.14 -27.95 -8.69
N LYS A 660 15.41 -27.90 -9.11
CA LYS A 660 15.80 -27.97 -10.54
C LYS A 660 15.79 -29.39 -11.10
N ASP A 661 15.90 -30.40 -10.24
CA ASP A 661 15.91 -31.82 -10.61
C ASP A 661 14.48 -32.31 -10.90
N LEU A 662 13.47 -31.58 -10.43
CA LEU A 662 12.07 -31.95 -10.56
C LEU A 662 11.49 -31.52 -11.91
N LYS A 663 10.99 -32.51 -12.65
CA LYS A 663 10.06 -32.35 -13.78
C LYS A 663 8.78 -33.12 -13.45
N LYS A 664 7.64 -32.78 -14.06
CA LYS A 664 6.39 -33.51 -13.77
C LYS A 664 6.63 -35.01 -13.94
N TYR A 665 6.26 -35.80 -12.95
CA TYR A 665 6.42 -37.26 -12.92
C TYR A 665 7.87 -37.79 -12.93
N LYS A 666 8.92 -36.94 -13.02
CA LYS A 666 10.31 -37.38 -13.19
C LYS A 666 11.31 -36.62 -12.34
N ILE A 667 12.28 -37.37 -11.79
CA ILE A 667 13.46 -36.81 -11.13
C ILE A 667 14.64 -36.95 -12.08
N ASN A 668 15.13 -35.81 -12.59
CA ASN A 668 16.36 -35.72 -13.35
C ASN A 668 17.47 -35.30 -12.39
N PHE A 669 18.04 -36.27 -11.67
CA PHE A 669 19.00 -35.99 -10.61
C PHE A 669 20.21 -35.20 -11.10
N GLY A 670 20.36 -33.98 -10.61
CA GLY A 670 21.38 -33.02 -11.04
C GLY A 670 22.72 -33.13 -10.32
N GLY A 671 22.98 -34.24 -9.61
CA GLY A 671 24.29 -34.57 -9.04
C GLY A 671 24.61 -33.96 -7.67
N ASN A 672 23.63 -33.51 -6.88
CA ASN A 672 23.91 -32.95 -5.56
C ASN A 672 23.95 -34.04 -4.47
N TYR A 673 24.99 -34.00 -3.64
CA TYR A 673 25.16 -34.86 -2.48
C TYR A 673 25.45 -34.05 -1.23
N PHE A 674 25.09 -34.59 -0.06
CA PHE A 674 25.35 -33.97 1.24
C PHE A 674 25.57 -35.02 2.32
N VAL A 675 26.11 -34.63 3.47
CA VAL A 675 26.15 -35.47 4.68
C VAL A 675 25.01 -35.04 5.60
N TYR A 676 24.16 -35.98 6.00
CA TYR A 676 23.10 -35.68 6.97
C TYR A 676 23.70 -35.59 8.38
N ASP A 677 23.70 -34.39 8.94
CA ASP A 677 24.00 -34.11 10.34
C ASP A 677 23.01 -33.07 10.88
N LYS A 678 22.12 -33.50 11.79
CA LYS A 678 21.07 -32.64 12.34
C LYS A 678 21.63 -31.47 13.16
N ASN A 679 22.83 -31.60 13.73
CA ASN A 679 23.44 -30.54 14.56
C ASN A 679 24.07 -29.42 13.71
N GLU A 680 24.43 -29.74 12.47
CA GLU A 680 25.07 -28.80 11.53
C GLU A 680 24.07 -28.12 10.59
N LEU A 681 22.92 -28.74 10.34
CA LEU A 681 21.91 -28.24 9.40
C LEU A 681 20.94 -27.26 10.08
N GLN A 682 20.67 -26.13 9.43
CA GLN A 682 19.85 -25.04 9.99
C GLN A 682 18.43 -25.47 10.40
N GLN A 683 17.76 -26.25 9.55
CA GLN A 683 16.42 -26.76 9.85
C GLN A 683 16.16 -28.04 9.06
N VAL A 684 15.66 -29.06 9.76
CA VAL A 684 15.30 -30.36 9.19
C VAL A 684 14.01 -30.89 9.79
N ALA A 685 13.27 -31.68 9.03
CA ALA A 685 12.20 -32.52 9.56
C ALA A 685 12.79 -33.75 10.29
N PRO A 686 11.98 -34.49 11.08
CA PRO A 686 12.37 -35.80 11.58
C PRO A 686 12.91 -36.70 10.46
N ARG A 687 13.99 -37.44 10.75
CA ARG A 687 14.76 -38.16 9.72
C ARG A 687 13.91 -39.23 9.03
N GLU A 688 13.12 -39.93 9.83
CA GLU A 688 12.16 -40.96 9.43
C GLU A 688 11.17 -40.47 8.36
N TYR A 689 10.90 -39.16 8.28
CA TYR A 689 10.00 -38.61 7.26
C TYR A 689 10.67 -38.56 5.88
N TYR A 690 11.99 -38.32 5.81
CA TYR A 690 12.71 -38.40 4.53
C TYR A 690 12.83 -39.85 4.04
N GLU A 691 12.90 -40.79 4.97
CA GLU A 691 13.15 -42.22 4.71
C GLU A 691 11.86 -43.04 4.51
N LEU A 692 10.70 -42.38 4.37
CA LEU A 692 9.42 -43.04 4.08
C LEU A 692 9.50 -43.93 2.82
N PRO A 693 8.83 -45.11 2.82
CA PRO A 693 8.84 -46.04 1.69
C PRO A 693 8.35 -45.43 0.38
N GLU A 694 7.35 -44.55 0.48
CA GLU A 694 6.80 -43.80 -0.65
C GLU A 694 6.43 -42.39 -0.19
N LYS A 695 6.66 -41.40 -1.07
CA LYS A 695 6.25 -40.00 -0.87
C LYS A 695 6.18 -39.28 -2.19
N LEU A 696 5.52 -38.12 -2.22
CA LEU A 696 5.58 -37.20 -3.34
C LEU A 696 6.54 -36.06 -3.01
N ILE A 697 7.49 -35.76 -3.88
CA ILE A 697 8.37 -34.59 -3.77
C ILE A 697 7.83 -33.51 -4.72
N TYR A 698 7.81 -32.26 -4.28
CA TYR A 698 7.27 -31.15 -5.06
C TYR A 698 8.14 -29.92 -5.03
N LYS A 699 8.12 -29.18 -6.14
CA LYS A 699 8.89 -27.94 -6.29
C LYS A 699 8.25 -26.82 -5.50
N PHE A 700 9.00 -26.23 -4.56
CA PHE A 700 8.45 -25.19 -3.68
C PHE A 700 8.26 -23.83 -4.39
N ILE A 701 9.07 -23.53 -5.42
CA ILE A 701 9.03 -22.26 -6.14
C ILE A 701 8.84 -22.53 -7.63
N GLY A 702 7.76 -22.02 -8.21
CA GLY A 702 7.44 -22.13 -9.62
C GLY A 702 6.01 -21.68 -9.91
N LYS A 703 5.76 -21.19 -11.14
CA LYS A 703 4.41 -20.88 -11.62
C LYS A 703 3.52 -22.12 -11.73
N ASN A 704 4.15 -23.27 -12.02
CA ASN A 704 3.47 -24.54 -12.21
C ASN A 704 3.75 -25.51 -11.06
N LEU A 705 2.71 -26.22 -10.64
CA LEU A 705 2.79 -27.38 -9.78
C LEU A 705 3.62 -28.46 -10.49
N VAL A 706 4.61 -28.98 -9.76
CA VAL A 706 5.48 -30.05 -10.22
C VAL A 706 5.67 -31.00 -9.05
N PHE A 707 5.09 -32.19 -9.19
CA PHE A 707 5.18 -33.29 -8.24
C PHE A 707 5.82 -34.50 -8.91
N VAL A 708 6.50 -35.32 -8.11
CA VAL A 708 7.11 -36.58 -8.53
C VAL A 708 6.88 -37.65 -7.47
N TYR A 709 6.78 -38.90 -7.89
CA TYR A 709 6.77 -40.05 -6.99
C TYR A 709 8.21 -40.39 -6.57
N ASP A 710 8.44 -40.61 -5.29
CA ASP A 710 9.70 -41.13 -4.76
C ASP A 710 9.44 -42.38 -3.91
N ASN A 711 10.03 -43.50 -4.32
CA ASN A 711 10.06 -44.76 -3.59
C ASN A 711 11.50 -45.19 -3.24
N GLU A 712 12.47 -44.30 -3.39
CA GLU A 712 13.89 -44.55 -3.16
C GLU A 712 14.41 -43.88 -1.89
N ARG A 713 13.51 -43.39 -1.02
CA ARG A 713 13.85 -42.78 0.28
C ARG A 713 14.82 -41.60 0.14
N ARG A 714 14.66 -40.81 -0.91
CA ARG A 714 15.58 -39.70 -1.22
C ARG A 714 15.38 -38.51 -0.28
N PHE A 715 16.47 -37.84 0.08
CA PHE A 715 16.43 -36.55 0.76
C PHE A 715 16.14 -35.43 -0.26
N SER A 716 15.58 -34.33 0.20
CA SER A 716 15.33 -33.15 -0.63
C SER A 716 15.66 -31.86 0.11
N LEU A 717 16.03 -30.81 -0.62
CA LEU A 717 16.33 -29.48 -0.09
C LEU A 717 15.05 -28.65 0.09
N ASN A 718 15.07 -27.57 0.87
CA ASN A 718 13.91 -26.71 1.12
C ASN A 718 13.27 -26.03 -0.12
N ASN A 719 13.91 -26.09 -1.30
CA ASN A 719 13.30 -25.71 -2.58
C ASN A 719 12.54 -26.87 -3.28
N ALA A 720 12.57 -28.06 -2.69
CA ALA A 720 11.89 -29.29 -3.06
C ALA A 720 11.36 -29.97 -1.78
N ASN A 721 10.11 -29.67 -1.39
CA ASN A 721 9.50 -30.25 -0.19
C ASN A 721 8.83 -31.59 -0.53
N ALA A 722 8.37 -32.34 0.48
CA ALA A 722 7.68 -33.61 0.25
C ALA A 722 6.36 -33.71 1.02
N ILE A 723 5.49 -34.60 0.56
CA ILE A 723 4.25 -34.98 1.21
C ILE A 723 4.08 -36.50 1.18
N GLU A 724 3.50 -37.07 2.23
CA GLU A 724 2.96 -38.44 2.24
C GLU A 724 1.43 -38.31 2.35
N PRO A 725 0.71 -38.31 1.21
CA PRO A 725 -0.73 -38.18 1.21
C PRO A 725 -1.38 -39.52 1.59
N LYS A 726 -2.19 -39.50 2.65
CA LYS A 726 -2.99 -40.62 3.18
C LYS A 726 -4.47 -40.31 3.06
N VAL A 727 -4.88 -39.81 1.89
CA VAL A 727 -6.26 -39.45 1.63
C VAL A 727 -7.12 -40.72 1.51
N PRO A 728 -8.13 -40.93 2.37
CA PRO A 728 -8.89 -42.17 2.37
C PRO A 728 -9.54 -42.44 1.00
N GLY A 729 -9.28 -43.64 0.46
CA GLY A 729 -9.84 -44.08 -0.81
C GLY A 729 -9.07 -43.66 -2.06
N LEU A 730 -8.04 -42.82 -1.95
CA LEU A 730 -7.24 -42.35 -3.09
C LEU A 730 -5.81 -42.89 -3.06
N ASP A 731 -5.36 -43.44 -4.19
CA ASP A 731 -3.99 -43.92 -4.38
C ASP A 731 -2.99 -42.75 -4.56
N ILE A 732 -1.77 -42.89 -4.02
CA ILE A 732 -0.73 -41.85 -4.09
C ILE A 732 -0.36 -41.48 -5.54
N LYS A 733 -0.36 -42.43 -6.47
CA LYS A 733 -0.06 -42.18 -7.89
C LYS A 733 -1.25 -41.56 -8.62
N TYR A 734 -2.48 -41.83 -8.17
CA TYR A 734 -3.65 -41.09 -8.65
C TYR A 734 -3.56 -39.61 -8.21
N ILE A 735 -3.25 -39.36 -6.94
CA ILE A 735 -3.06 -37.99 -6.41
C ILE A 735 -1.93 -37.27 -7.17
N LEU A 736 -0.83 -37.97 -7.47
CA LEU A 736 0.25 -37.43 -8.31
C LEU A 736 -0.24 -37.02 -9.71
N GLY A 737 -1.08 -37.83 -10.35
CA GLY A 737 -1.72 -37.51 -11.63
C GLY A 737 -2.57 -36.25 -11.55
N LEU A 738 -3.40 -36.13 -10.51
CA LEU A 738 -4.23 -34.94 -10.28
C LEU A 738 -3.38 -33.69 -10.07
N LEU A 739 -2.42 -33.71 -9.13
CA LEU A 739 -1.62 -32.55 -8.75
C LEU A 739 -0.73 -32.03 -9.89
N ASN A 740 -0.39 -32.87 -10.87
CA ASN A 740 0.36 -32.48 -12.06
C ASN A 740 -0.53 -32.15 -13.27
N SER A 741 -1.85 -32.33 -13.19
CA SER A 741 -2.78 -32.08 -14.30
C SER A 741 -2.96 -30.59 -14.61
N LYS A 742 -3.33 -30.27 -15.86
CA LYS A 742 -3.74 -28.92 -16.26
C LYS A 742 -4.96 -28.43 -15.49
N LEU A 743 -5.92 -29.31 -15.18
CA LEU A 743 -7.14 -28.92 -14.47
C LEU A 743 -6.84 -28.40 -13.06
N ILE A 744 -6.05 -29.14 -12.27
CA ILE A 744 -5.65 -28.70 -10.94
C ILE A 744 -4.68 -27.51 -11.01
N GLN A 745 -3.81 -27.44 -12.02
CA GLN A 745 -2.98 -26.27 -12.26
C GLN A 745 -3.83 -25.01 -12.50
N PHE A 746 -4.88 -25.11 -13.32
CA PHE A 746 -5.82 -24.02 -13.58
C PHE A 746 -6.48 -23.58 -12.27
N TYR A 747 -7.09 -24.51 -11.54
CA TYR A 747 -7.72 -24.25 -10.24
C TYR A 747 -6.75 -23.54 -9.28
N TYR A 748 -5.54 -24.10 -9.10
CA TYR A 748 -4.50 -23.53 -8.24
C TYR A 748 -4.14 -22.09 -8.64
N SER A 749 -3.98 -21.85 -9.94
CA SER A 749 -3.56 -20.56 -10.48
C SER A 749 -4.64 -19.47 -10.39
N LYS A 750 -5.90 -19.88 -10.25
CA LYS A 750 -7.08 -19.02 -10.12
C LYS A 750 -7.45 -18.76 -8.67
N MET A 751 -7.13 -19.67 -7.75
CA MET A 751 -7.48 -19.55 -6.33
C MET A 751 -6.39 -18.93 -5.45
N PHE A 752 -5.10 -19.11 -5.78
CA PHE A 752 -4.02 -18.87 -4.81
C PHE A 752 -2.97 -17.82 -5.20
N PHE A 753 -2.94 -17.33 -6.44
CA PHE A 753 -2.11 -16.19 -6.90
C PHE A 753 -0.68 -16.09 -6.31
N THR A 754 0.05 -17.20 -6.29
CA THR A 754 1.39 -17.26 -5.70
C THR A 754 2.34 -18.10 -6.55
N VAL A 755 3.61 -17.69 -6.58
CA VAL A 755 4.71 -18.46 -7.18
C VAL A 755 5.34 -19.46 -6.22
N ARG A 756 4.93 -19.46 -4.94
CA ARG A 756 5.36 -20.43 -3.94
C ARG A 756 4.26 -21.44 -3.69
N VAL A 757 4.60 -22.72 -3.71
CA VAL A 757 3.67 -23.81 -3.41
C VAL A 757 3.59 -23.98 -1.89
N LEU A 758 2.66 -23.26 -1.27
CA LEU A 758 2.47 -23.23 0.17
C LEU A 758 1.59 -24.39 0.65
N ARG A 759 1.90 -24.93 1.83
CA ARG A 759 1.13 -26.00 2.49
C ARG A 759 -0.37 -25.68 2.52
N GLY A 760 -0.74 -24.49 3.01
CA GLY A 760 -2.14 -24.09 3.12
C GLY A 760 -2.89 -24.09 1.79
N ASN A 761 -2.21 -23.86 0.67
CA ASN A 761 -2.84 -23.89 -0.65
C ASN A 761 -3.07 -25.34 -1.10
N LEU A 762 -2.07 -26.20 -0.90
CA LEU A 762 -2.18 -27.63 -1.21
C LEU A 762 -3.28 -28.31 -0.39
N GLU A 763 -3.40 -27.97 0.90
CA GLU A 763 -4.45 -28.49 1.78
C GLU A 763 -5.87 -28.23 1.26
N ARG A 764 -6.07 -27.17 0.45
CA ARG A 764 -7.36 -26.76 -0.10
C ARG A 764 -7.66 -27.28 -1.50
N LEU A 765 -6.74 -28.02 -2.13
CA LEU A 765 -6.97 -28.50 -3.49
C LEU A 765 -8.05 -29.60 -3.54
N PRO A 766 -9.07 -29.48 -4.42
CA PRO A 766 -10.12 -30.48 -4.57
C PRO A 766 -9.61 -31.69 -5.34
N LEU A 767 -9.49 -32.84 -4.66
CA LEU A 767 -9.11 -34.12 -5.25
C LEU A 767 -10.36 -34.99 -5.43
N TYR A 768 -10.79 -35.20 -6.66
CA TYR A 768 -12.03 -35.95 -6.94
C TYR A 768 -11.96 -37.39 -6.39
N ASN A 769 -13.04 -37.82 -5.73
CA ASN A 769 -13.17 -39.14 -5.13
C ASN A 769 -13.51 -40.21 -6.19
N ALA A 770 -12.55 -40.52 -7.06
CA ALA A 770 -12.78 -41.43 -8.17
C ALA A 770 -12.85 -42.91 -7.75
N SER A 771 -13.61 -43.71 -8.48
CA SER A 771 -13.65 -45.17 -8.33
C SER A 771 -12.29 -45.81 -8.61
N LYS A 772 -12.07 -47.03 -8.11
CA LYS A 772 -10.82 -47.77 -8.35
C LYS A 772 -10.50 -47.94 -9.84
N GLN A 773 -11.52 -48.07 -10.69
CA GLN A 773 -11.31 -48.22 -12.14
C GLN A 773 -10.87 -46.90 -12.78
N GLU A 774 -11.44 -45.77 -12.36
CA GLU A 774 -11.04 -44.43 -12.81
C GLU A 774 -9.62 -44.09 -12.35
N GLN A 775 -9.30 -44.35 -11.07
CA GLN A 775 -7.94 -44.18 -10.55
C GLN A 775 -6.93 -45.00 -11.35
N LYS A 776 -7.26 -46.26 -11.68
CA LYS A 776 -6.39 -47.14 -12.45
C LYS A 776 -5.99 -46.55 -13.80
N ARG A 777 -6.91 -45.90 -14.54
CA ARG A 777 -6.61 -45.31 -15.86
C ARG A 777 -5.55 -44.21 -15.76
N VAL A 778 -5.66 -43.34 -14.76
CA VAL A 778 -4.65 -42.30 -14.49
C VAL A 778 -3.34 -42.92 -14.01
N ILE A 779 -3.38 -43.88 -13.09
CA ILE A 779 -2.18 -44.53 -12.54
C ILE A 779 -1.39 -45.25 -13.63
N ASP A 780 -2.05 -45.97 -14.54
CA ASP A 780 -1.39 -46.66 -15.65
C ASP A 780 -0.61 -45.67 -16.54
N LEU A 781 -1.20 -44.51 -16.83
CA LEU A 781 -0.57 -43.43 -17.60
C LEU A 781 0.58 -42.76 -16.83
N VAL A 782 0.42 -42.52 -15.53
CA VAL A 782 1.50 -41.99 -14.65
C VAL A 782 2.69 -42.95 -14.64
N ASN A 783 2.46 -44.25 -14.48
CA ASN A 783 3.49 -45.29 -14.52
C ASN A 783 4.20 -45.34 -15.88
N ALA A 784 3.49 -45.06 -16.98
CA ALA A 784 4.09 -44.96 -18.30
C ALA A 784 4.94 -43.68 -18.44
N ALA A 785 4.43 -42.53 -17.97
CA ALA A 785 5.12 -41.24 -18.02
C ALA A 785 6.46 -41.26 -17.28
N GLU A 786 6.57 -42.00 -16.17
CA GLU A 786 7.82 -42.21 -15.43
C GLU A 786 8.93 -42.85 -16.29
N LYS A 787 8.56 -43.63 -17.33
CA LYS A 787 9.49 -44.50 -18.09
C LYS A 787 9.89 -43.96 -19.46
N VAL A 788 9.18 -42.98 -20.03
CA VAL A 788 9.38 -42.51 -21.42
C VAL A 788 9.96 -41.09 -21.50
N GLU A 789 10.57 -40.70 -22.61
CA GLU A 789 11.12 -39.34 -22.81
C GLU A 789 10.67 -38.69 -24.12
N GLY A 790 11.06 -37.43 -24.34
CA GLY A 790 10.82 -36.70 -25.59
C GLY A 790 9.32 -36.57 -25.95
N ASN A 791 9.00 -36.81 -27.22
CA ASN A 791 7.64 -36.66 -27.75
C ASN A 791 6.65 -37.67 -27.16
N GLU A 792 7.10 -38.89 -26.85
CA GLU A 792 6.26 -39.92 -26.23
C GLU A 792 5.83 -39.52 -24.82
N TYR A 793 6.74 -38.94 -24.03
CA TYR A 793 6.42 -38.37 -22.73
C TYR A 793 5.35 -37.28 -22.83
N GLN A 794 5.48 -36.34 -23.77
CA GLN A 794 4.49 -35.27 -23.96
C GLN A 794 3.11 -35.84 -24.36
N ALA A 795 3.09 -36.88 -25.20
CA ALA A 795 1.86 -37.56 -25.59
C ALA A 795 1.17 -38.24 -24.40
N ILE A 796 1.94 -38.88 -23.51
CA ILE A 796 1.38 -39.51 -22.30
C ILE A 796 0.89 -38.46 -21.30
N VAL A 797 1.64 -37.38 -21.07
CA VAL A 797 1.19 -36.28 -20.18
C VAL A 797 -0.12 -35.69 -20.69
N LYS A 798 -0.26 -35.49 -22.00
CA LYS A 798 -1.52 -35.04 -22.59
C LYS A 798 -2.66 -36.03 -22.33
N LYS A 799 -2.42 -37.34 -22.46
CA LYS A 799 -3.43 -38.37 -22.13
C LYS A 799 -3.82 -38.35 -20.65
N ILE A 800 -2.89 -38.05 -19.74
CA ILE A 800 -3.21 -37.87 -18.31
C ILE A 800 -4.15 -36.68 -18.15
N ASP A 801 -3.83 -35.53 -18.77
CA ASP A 801 -4.70 -34.35 -18.73
C ASP A 801 -6.10 -34.66 -19.28
N ASP A 802 -6.17 -35.35 -20.43
CA ASP A 802 -7.44 -35.77 -21.06
C ASP A 802 -8.27 -36.65 -20.11
N GLU A 803 -7.66 -37.67 -19.50
CA GLU A 803 -8.33 -38.56 -18.54
C GLU A 803 -8.78 -37.81 -17.28
N VAL A 804 -7.99 -36.84 -16.78
CA VAL A 804 -8.39 -36.02 -15.63
C VAL A 804 -9.57 -35.12 -15.98
N PHE A 805 -9.58 -34.51 -17.17
CA PHE A 805 -10.75 -33.73 -17.63
C PHE A 805 -12.00 -34.60 -17.70
N ASP A 806 -11.89 -35.84 -18.20
CA ASP A 806 -13.01 -36.78 -18.33
C ASP A 806 -13.55 -37.21 -16.96
N ILE A 807 -12.68 -37.55 -16.00
CA ILE A 807 -13.06 -37.94 -14.63
C ILE A 807 -13.78 -36.78 -13.91
N TYR A 808 -13.30 -35.55 -14.10
CA TYR A 808 -13.94 -34.35 -13.55
C TYR A 808 -15.15 -33.89 -14.40
N LYS A 809 -15.52 -34.61 -15.46
CA LYS A 809 -16.65 -34.28 -16.35
C LYS A 809 -16.58 -32.86 -16.90
N ILE A 810 -15.37 -32.42 -17.28
CA ILE A 810 -15.15 -31.09 -17.84
C ILE A 810 -15.60 -31.06 -19.30
N LYS A 811 -16.43 -30.06 -19.64
CA LYS A 811 -16.97 -29.91 -20.99
C LYS A 811 -15.87 -29.54 -22.01
N PRO A 812 -16.00 -29.92 -23.30
CA PRO A 812 -15.00 -29.61 -24.32
C PRO A 812 -14.66 -28.12 -24.43
N GLU A 813 -15.65 -27.23 -24.31
CA GLU A 813 -15.47 -25.78 -24.34
C GLU A 813 -14.64 -25.28 -23.14
N TRP A 814 -14.90 -25.80 -21.95
CA TRP A 814 -14.15 -25.47 -20.73
C TRP A 814 -12.72 -25.99 -20.80
N LYS A 815 -12.53 -27.20 -21.35
CA LYS A 815 -11.20 -27.75 -21.60
C LYS A 815 -10.38 -26.83 -22.50
N ALA A 816 -10.95 -26.40 -23.63
CA ALA A 816 -10.28 -25.47 -24.55
C ALA A 816 -9.95 -24.13 -23.87
N TYR A 817 -10.87 -23.59 -23.07
CA TYR A 817 -10.66 -22.38 -22.28
C TYR A 817 -9.50 -22.54 -21.27
N ILE A 818 -9.49 -23.62 -20.50
CA ILE A 818 -8.43 -23.94 -19.53
C ILE A 818 -7.07 -24.02 -20.21
N GLU A 819 -6.99 -24.69 -21.37
CA GLU A 819 -5.74 -24.81 -22.12
C GLU A 819 -5.25 -23.46 -22.65
N SER A 820 -6.15 -22.61 -23.14
CA SER A 820 -5.82 -21.25 -23.59
C SER A 820 -5.29 -20.38 -22.44
N GLU A 821 -5.96 -20.40 -21.29
CA GLU A 821 -5.59 -19.63 -20.09
C GLU A 821 -4.23 -20.04 -19.50
N LEU A 822 -3.88 -21.32 -19.61
CA LEU A 822 -2.58 -21.81 -19.16
C LEU A 822 -1.47 -21.59 -20.18
N ALA A 823 -1.79 -21.45 -21.48
CA ALA A 823 -0.82 -21.16 -22.54
C ALA A 823 -0.42 -19.69 -22.61
N SER A 824 -1.28 -18.77 -22.14
CA SER A 824 -1.03 -17.33 -22.13
C SER A 824 -0.17 -16.84 -20.95
N ARG A 825 0.33 -17.74 -20.08
CA ARG A 825 1.04 -17.45 -18.81
C ARG A 825 2.46 -18.01 -18.76
#